data_AF-A0A9E7JL30-F1
#
_entry.id   AF-A0A9E7JL30-F1
#
_cell.length_a   1.000
_cell.length_b   1.000
_cell.length_c   1.000
_cell.angle_alpha   90.00
_cell.angle_beta   90.00
_cell.angle_gamma   90.00
#
_symmetry.space_group_name_H-M   'P 1'
#
loop_
_entity.id
_entity.type
_entity.pdbx_description
1 polymer ?
#
loop_
_entity_poly.entity_id
_entity_poly.type
_entity_poly.pdbx_seq_one_letter_code
_entity_poly.pdbx_strand_id
1 'polypeptide(L)'
;MTFGQYMRPSKRHMPVSEYVTPEAFEKYRSLGVEMGFRYVASGPMVRSSYKAGEFYIKSMIEADRAMASSTSTMASHRLCKWLPFLSMLSCLPVLALAARSTPSSTFKAVNLGGWLVTEGWIEPSLFDGIPNKDFLDGTQLQFKSVTQQMYLCAESGGGTIIVANRSSASGWETFKLWRITESTFQFRVFNGQFVGLSDQGNGVDVVAVSTSPGESETFQIVVNANDSSRVRIKSTNGWFLQAKSDVLVTADYRESTTWGDDDPSVFLMTKVGMLQGEFQVTNGYGTEAAAVMTEHWNTFITEDDFKFISGTELNAVRIPVGWWIASDPNPPSPFVGGSLGALDNAFTWADKYNLKVIIDLHAAPGSQNGYEHSASRDGSIEWGTTDSTIDQTVAVIEFLAARYAQRQSLLAVELLNEPRASGVPLDTLKNYYRAGYDAVRKHTTGAYVIMSNRLSGSNTELLQFASGLSRSVVDVHYYNLFSDIFNGMTVQQNIDYVNNNRSSELNTVITANGPLVFVGEWVAEWAVSGASKEDYQRFAQAQLDVYGRATFGWAYWTLKNVENHWSLRWMIDNGYISLFCNVKTLHTPPPPDPNEPSNVAEAISSWGLDYIVITSFDHDDLLDQGSDHFTETVQMMKAFKPKILIEALGDHSCVEKVAKSGLNVFAHVIETVESVRTWSAITMLTSNNRLMSLKWQKSMLHLGLLQRHQLCWAVAKPERVICTMEKVRAAGIDVMTFGQYMKPSKRHMPVSEYVTLVAFKKYRSLGVEMAKSDVLVTADYRESTTWGDDDPSVFLMTKVGMLQGEFQVTNGYGTEAAAVMTEHWNTFITEDDFKFISGAKLNAVRIPVGWWIASDPSPPSPFVGGSLLALNNAFTWADKYNLKVIIDLHAAPGSQNGYEHSASRDGSIEWGTTDSTIDQTVAVIEFLAARASKEDYQRFAQAQLDVYGRATFGWAYWTLNHYESHWSLKWMIDNGFISL
;
A
#
# COMPACT_ATOMS: atom_id res chain seq x y z
N MET A 1 -4.73 15.23 -11.48
CA MET A 1 -5.72 14.81 -10.46
C MET A 1 -5.60 15.78 -9.30
N THR A 2 -6.67 16.47 -8.90
CA THR A 2 -6.61 17.54 -7.88
C THR A 2 -7.57 17.22 -6.73
N PHE A 3 -7.05 16.93 -5.53
CA PHE A 3 -7.77 16.77 -4.26
C PHE A 3 -7.63 18.05 -3.40
N GLY A 4 -8.54 18.34 -2.46
CA GLY A 4 -8.66 19.68 -1.82
C GLY A 4 -10.08 20.09 -1.39
N GLN A 5 -10.52 19.61 -0.24
CA GLN A 5 -11.81 19.96 0.37
C GLN A 5 -11.82 21.43 0.80
N TYR A 6 -12.94 22.12 0.62
CA TYR A 6 -13.27 23.27 1.47
C TYR A 6 -14.42 22.85 2.39
N MET A 7 -14.26 23.13 3.67
CA MET A 7 -15.11 22.69 4.78
C MET A 7 -15.77 23.91 5.40
N ARG A 8 -16.90 23.73 6.11
CA ARG A 8 -17.43 24.79 6.98
C ARG A 8 -16.41 25.07 8.10
N PRO A 9 -15.77 26.26 8.17
CA PRO A 9 -14.63 26.45 9.07
C PRO A 9 -15.02 26.51 10.55
N SER A 10 -16.26 26.90 10.88
CA SER A 10 -16.72 26.98 12.28
C SER A 10 -18.26 27.03 12.45
N LYS A 11 -18.72 26.88 13.70
CA LYS A 11 -20.13 27.03 14.11
C LYS A 11 -20.74 28.41 13.81
N ARG A 12 -19.91 29.43 13.55
CA ARG A 12 -20.35 30.80 13.20
C ARG A 12 -20.76 30.94 11.73
N HIS A 13 -20.32 30.03 10.86
CA HIS A 13 -20.70 30.01 9.44
C HIS A 13 -22.09 29.38 9.25
N MET A 14 -22.79 29.67 8.15
CA MET A 14 -24.17 29.18 7.93
C MET A 14 -24.25 27.64 7.84
N PRO A 15 -25.31 27.00 8.39
CA PRO A 15 -25.52 25.56 8.27
C PRO A 15 -25.91 25.15 6.84
N VAL A 16 -25.48 23.97 6.41
CA VAL A 16 -25.85 23.38 5.10
C VAL A 16 -27.32 22.94 5.16
N SER A 17 -28.14 23.42 4.22
CA SER A 17 -29.57 23.09 4.14
C SER A 17 -29.88 21.93 3.18
N GLU A 18 -29.12 21.79 2.09
CA GLU A 18 -29.37 20.83 1.02
C GLU A 18 -28.08 20.60 0.19
N TYR A 19 -27.90 19.37 -0.32
CA TYR A 19 -26.83 19.04 -1.27
C TYR A 19 -27.37 19.03 -2.71
N VAL A 20 -26.74 19.78 -3.61
CA VAL A 20 -27.08 19.87 -5.04
C VAL A 20 -26.75 18.55 -5.76
N THR A 21 -27.68 18.05 -6.56
CA THR A 21 -27.52 16.79 -7.29
C THR A 21 -26.67 16.95 -8.56
N PRO A 22 -26.07 15.87 -9.08
CA PRO A 22 -25.35 15.90 -10.36
C PRO A 22 -26.18 16.44 -11.53
N GLU A 23 -27.48 16.13 -11.60
CA GLU A 23 -28.39 16.61 -12.65
C GLU A 23 -28.56 18.13 -12.59
N ALA A 24 -28.57 18.71 -11.39
CA ALA A 24 -28.62 20.15 -11.21
C ALA A 24 -27.30 20.82 -11.66
N PHE A 25 -26.14 20.22 -11.37
CA PHE A 25 -24.85 20.72 -11.88
C PHE A 25 -24.80 20.74 -13.41
N GLU A 26 -25.30 19.68 -14.06
CA GLU A 26 -25.37 19.62 -15.51
C GLU A 26 -26.31 20.69 -16.09
N LYS A 27 -27.48 20.88 -15.46
CA LYS A 27 -28.41 21.97 -15.82
C LYS A 27 -27.77 23.35 -15.73
N TYR A 28 -26.96 23.63 -14.69
CA TYR A 28 -26.25 24.90 -14.56
C TYR A 28 -25.14 25.07 -15.60
N ARG A 29 -24.48 23.96 -16.01
CA ARG A 29 -23.50 23.97 -17.10
C ARG A 29 -24.15 24.42 -18.40
N SER A 30 -25.23 23.76 -18.81
CA SER A 30 -25.95 24.06 -20.05
C SER A 30 -26.49 25.49 -20.06
N LEU A 31 -27.12 25.91 -18.96
CA LEU A 31 -27.69 27.25 -18.84
C LEU A 31 -26.61 28.34 -18.88
N GLY A 32 -25.44 28.12 -18.26
CA GLY A 32 -24.34 29.07 -18.33
C GLY A 32 -23.79 29.22 -19.76
N VAL A 33 -23.71 28.12 -20.51
CA VAL A 33 -23.32 28.17 -21.93
C VAL A 33 -24.35 28.96 -22.75
N GLU A 34 -25.65 28.73 -22.53
CA GLU A 34 -26.74 29.47 -23.18
C GLU A 34 -26.73 30.98 -22.84
N MET A 35 -26.36 31.34 -21.61
CA MET A 35 -26.21 32.73 -21.16
C MET A 35 -24.97 33.43 -21.78
N GLY A 36 -24.13 32.71 -22.52
CA GLY A 36 -22.99 33.27 -23.23
C GLY A 36 -21.71 33.41 -22.41
N PHE A 37 -21.53 32.60 -21.35
CA PHE A 37 -20.21 32.41 -20.76
C PHE A 37 -19.29 31.70 -21.77
N ARG A 38 -18.03 32.16 -21.92
CA ARG A 38 -17.06 31.56 -22.86
C ARG A 38 -16.63 30.15 -22.40
N TYR A 39 -16.70 29.87 -21.09
CA TYR A 39 -16.48 28.54 -20.53
C TYR A 39 -17.22 28.36 -19.18
N VAL A 40 -17.80 27.17 -18.97
CA VAL A 40 -18.50 26.81 -17.72
C VAL A 40 -18.05 25.43 -17.24
N ALA A 41 -17.38 25.38 -16.10
CA ALA A 41 -17.09 24.12 -15.41
C ALA A 41 -18.09 23.92 -14.26
N SER A 42 -18.81 22.80 -14.23
CA SER A 42 -19.87 22.58 -13.23
C SER A 42 -19.84 21.14 -12.73
N GLY A 43 -19.74 20.94 -11.42
CA GLY A 43 -19.80 19.60 -10.84
C GLY A 43 -19.45 19.59 -9.35
N PRO A 44 -19.81 18.53 -8.61
CA PRO A 44 -19.63 18.46 -7.17
C PRO A 44 -18.16 18.59 -6.72
N MET A 45 -17.21 18.23 -7.60
CA MET A 45 -15.76 18.23 -7.34
C MET A 45 -14.98 19.35 -8.05
N VAL A 46 -15.65 20.28 -8.73
CA VAL A 46 -15.00 21.39 -9.45
C VAL A 46 -14.52 22.47 -8.47
N ARG A 47 -13.32 23.00 -8.70
CA ARG A 47 -12.66 24.04 -7.88
C ARG A 47 -11.95 25.08 -8.74
N SER A 48 -11.49 26.19 -8.16
CA SER A 48 -10.71 27.24 -8.85
C SER A 48 -9.56 26.67 -9.69
N SER A 49 -8.76 25.76 -9.10
CA SER A 49 -7.62 25.12 -9.77
C SER A 49 -7.99 23.93 -10.68
N TYR A 50 -9.26 23.49 -10.68
CA TYR A 50 -9.68 22.36 -11.51
C TYR A 50 -9.60 22.73 -13.00
N LYS A 51 -8.76 22.00 -13.74
CA LYS A 51 -8.55 22.18 -15.19
C LYS A 51 -8.14 23.61 -15.60
N ALA A 52 -7.49 24.37 -14.70
CA ALA A 52 -7.13 25.78 -14.93
C ALA A 52 -6.17 26.00 -16.12
N GLY A 53 -5.35 24.98 -16.46
CA GLY A 53 -4.43 25.01 -17.60
C GLY A 53 -4.96 24.39 -18.90
N GLU A 54 -6.27 24.12 -19.05
CA GLU A 54 -6.80 23.50 -20.27
C GLU A 54 -6.56 24.35 -21.54
N PHE A 55 -6.44 23.65 -22.67
CA PHE A 55 -6.23 24.21 -24.02
C PHE A 55 -7.17 25.40 -24.33
N TYR A 56 -8.41 25.37 -23.81
CA TYR A 56 -9.41 26.41 -24.01
C TYR A 56 -9.01 27.76 -23.39
N ILE A 57 -8.63 27.84 -22.11
CA ILE A 57 -8.24 29.11 -21.46
C ILE A 57 -6.98 29.67 -22.14
N LYS A 58 -6.00 28.82 -22.45
CA LYS A 58 -4.79 29.22 -23.18
C LYS A 58 -5.11 29.76 -24.58
N SER A 59 -5.94 29.06 -25.35
CA SER A 59 -6.38 29.49 -26.69
C SER A 59 -7.18 30.80 -26.67
N MET A 60 -7.98 31.04 -25.63
CA MET A 60 -8.73 32.29 -25.45
C MET A 60 -7.79 33.47 -25.18
N ILE A 61 -6.78 33.29 -24.32
CA ILE A 61 -5.74 34.30 -24.06
C ILE A 61 -4.95 34.59 -25.34
N GLU A 62 -4.57 33.56 -26.09
CA GLU A 62 -3.84 33.70 -27.36
C GLU A 62 -4.69 34.40 -28.44
N ALA A 63 -5.97 34.09 -28.55
CA ALA A 63 -6.91 34.74 -29.46
C ALA A 63 -7.13 36.23 -29.11
N ASP A 64 -7.27 36.56 -27.82
CA ASP A 64 -7.46 37.94 -27.36
C ASP A 64 -6.18 38.78 -27.60
N ARG A 65 -4.99 38.18 -27.42
CA ARG A 65 -3.70 38.80 -27.79
C ARG A 65 -3.53 39.01 -29.29
N ALA A 66 -3.99 38.06 -30.11
CA ALA A 66 -3.96 38.19 -31.58
C ALA A 66 -4.91 39.30 -32.09
N MET A 67 -6.09 39.46 -31.47
CA MET A 67 -6.98 40.59 -31.75
C MET A 67 -6.36 41.93 -31.34
N ALA A 68 -5.66 42.00 -30.20
CA ALA A 68 -4.95 43.19 -29.75
C ALA A 68 -3.75 43.58 -30.64
N SER A 69 -3.00 42.60 -31.15
CA SER A 69 -1.90 42.88 -32.08
C SER A 69 -2.39 43.28 -33.48
N SER A 70 -3.56 42.80 -33.91
CA SER A 70 -4.19 43.20 -35.17
C SER A 70 -4.73 44.64 -35.18
N THR A 71 -5.00 45.21 -34.00
CA THR A 71 -5.42 46.61 -33.84
C THR A 71 -4.23 47.57 -33.66
N SER A 72 -3.02 47.06 -33.38
CA SER A 72 -1.80 47.88 -33.21
C SER A 72 -0.83 47.84 -34.40
N THR A 73 -1.17 47.18 -35.52
CA THR A 73 -0.32 47.10 -36.73
C THR A 73 -0.93 47.83 -37.93
N MET A 74 -1.19 49.12 -37.77
CA MET A 74 -1.15 50.09 -38.88
C MET A 74 -0.12 51.18 -38.58
N ALA A 75 1.15 50.78 -38.45
CA ALA A 75 2.29 51.67 -38.64
C ALA A 75 3.57 50.87 -38.88
N SER A 76 4.34 51.31 -39.87
CA SER A 76 5.70 50.90 -40.26
C SER A 76 5.83 49.64 -41.14
N HIS A 77 5.84 49.94 -42.44
CA HIS A 77 6.46 49.18 -43.50
C HIS A 77 8.00 49.24 -43.42
N ARG A 78 8.64 48.17 -43.96
CA ARG A 78 10.01 48.05 -44.52
C ARG A 78 11.17 47.85 -43.54
N LEU A 79 11.82 46.67 -43.61
CA LEU A 79 13.20 46.50 -44.12
C LEU A 79 13.68 45.02 -44.07
N CYS A 80 14.28 44.60 -45.20
CA CYS A 80 15.32 43.56 -45.43
C CYS A 80 15.25 42.20 -44.70
N LYS A 81 15.01 41.06 -45.36
CA LYS A 81 15.97 40.27 -46.20
C LYS A 81 17.42 40.33 -45.69
N TRP A 82 17.96 39.25 -45.12
CA TRP A 82 19.30 38.66 -45.40
C TRP A 82 19.36 37.22 -44.84
N LEU A 83 20.08 36.37 -45.56
CA LEU A 83 20.18 34.90 -45.50
C LEU A 83 21.15 34.39 -44.39
N PRO A 84 21.23 33.06 -44.16
CA PRO A 84 21.68 32.37 -42.96
C PRO A 84 23.19 32.11 -42.95
N PHE A 85 23.73 31.54 -41.86
CA PHE A 85 24.72 30.45 -41.80
C PHE A 85 25.26 30.30 -40.37
N LEU A 86 25.46 29.05 -39.94
CA LEU A 86 26.43 28.50 -38.97
C LEU A 86 25.80 27.58 -37.91
N SER A 87 25.98 26.28 -38.10
CA SER A 87 26.53 25.38 -37.06
C SER A 87 26.67 23.94 -37.59
N MET A 88 27.81 23.68 -38.25
CA MET A 88 28.46 22.38 -38.21
C MET A 88 29.79 22.62 -37.50
N LEU A 89 29.98 22.00 -36.33
CA LEU A 89 31.22 21.44 -35.77
C LEU A 89 31.07 21.31 -34.26
N SER A 90 30.89 20.09 -33.79
CA SER A 90 31.68 19.46 -32.71
C SER A 90 30.98 18.17 -32.25
N CYS A 91 31.31 17.07 -32.93
CA CYS A 91 31.27 15.76 -32.29
C CYS A 91 32.42 15.69 -31.29
N LEU A 92 32.10 15.79 -30.00
CA LEU A 92 32.94 15.31 -28.90
C LEU A 92 32.17 14.19 -28.19
N PRO A 93 32.82 13.06 -27.85
CA PRO A 93 32.18 12.02 -27.10
C PRO A 93 31.98 12.54 -25.67
N VAL A 94 30.73 12.80 -25.29
CA VAL A 94 30.40 12.95 -23.87
C VAL A 94 30.62 11.57 -23.25
N LEU A 95 31.73 11.42 -22.54
CA LEU A 95 31.85 10.45 -21.45
C LEU A 95 30.67 10.74 -20.52
N ALA A 96 29.62 9.94 -20.64
CA ALA A 96 28.54 9.92 -19.66
C ALA A 96 29.14 9.40 -18.35
N LEU A 97 29.58 10.32 -17.49
CA LEU A 97 29.56 10.04 -16.07
C LEU A 97 28.11 9.70 -15.75
N ALA A 98 27.84 8.42 -15.47
CA ALA A 98 26.58 7.98 -14.94
C ALA A 98 26.38 8.66 -13.58
N ALA A 99 25.77 9.85 -13.59
CA ALA A 99 25.24 10.44 -12.38
C ALA A 99 24.22 9.44 -11.83
N ARG A 100 24.42 8.97 -10.60
CA ARG A 100 23.46 8.09 -9.93
C ARG A 100 22.12 8.83 -9.88
N SER A 101 21.09 8.25 -10.49
CA SER A 101 19.74 8.78 -10.42
C SER A 101 19.24 8.70 -8.98
N THR A 102 19.10 9.85 -8.32
CA THR A 102 18.31 9.95 -7.09
C THR A 102 16.85 9.64 -7.42
N PRO A 103 16.10 8.94 -6.54
CA PRO A 103 14.66 8.77 -6.72
C PRO A 103 13.98 10.15 -6.88
N SER A 104 12.96 10.25 -7.74
CA SER A 104 12.19 11.49 -7.93
C SER A 104 11.38 11.91 -6.69
N SER A 105 11.22 11.00 -5.71
CA SER A 105 10.54 11.20 -4.43
C SER A 105 11.08 10.22 -3.39
N THR A 106 11.17 10.63 -2.12
CA THR A 106 11.55 9.76 -1.00
C THR A 106 10.43 8.79 -0.62
N PHE A 107 10.80 7.61 -0.09
CA PHE A 107 9.84 6.59 0.34
C PHE A 107 9.44 6.79 1.81
N LYS A 108 8.16 7.01 2.05
CA LYS A 108 7.56 7.08 3.38
C LYS A 108 6.92 5.73 3.67
N ALA A 109 7.51 4.96 4.56
CA ALA A 109 7.15 3.58 4.80
C ALA A 109 6.69 3.31 6.24
N VAL A 110 6.12 2.14 6.45
CA VAL A 110 5.82 1.57 7.77
C VAL A 110 6.27 0.12 7.79
N ASN A 111 6.84 -0.31 8.92
CA ASN A 111 7.20 -1.69 9.15
C ASN A 111 5.96 -2.52 9.49
N LEU A 112 5.91 -3.77 9.03
CA LEU A 112 4.90 -4.76 9.39
C LEU A 112 5.50 -5.79 10.37
N GLY A 113 6.14 -5.29 11.43
CA GLY A 113 6.75 -6.10 12.50
C GLY A 113 5.70 -6.88 13.29
N GLY A 114 6.11 -8.03 13.83
CA GLY A 114 5.23 -8.96 14.55
C GLY A 114 4.35 -9.84 13.65
N TRP A 115 4.44 -9.74 12.31
CA TRP A 115 3.61 -10.50 11.38
C TRP A 115 4.25 -11.79 10.85
N LEU A 116 5.14 -11.70 9.85
CA LEU A 116 5.84 -12.86 9.26
C LEU A 116 7.15 -13.22 10.00
N VAL A 117 7.50 -12.39 10.98
CA VAL A 117 8.44 -12.69 12.06
C VAL A 117 7.80 -12.18 13.34
N THR A 118 7.47 -13.08 14.26
CA THR A 118 6.72 -12.72 15.47
C THR A 118 7.62 -12.23 16.61
N GLU A 119 7.11 -11.26 17.37
CA GLU A 119 7.72 -10.75 18.60
C GLU A 119 6.64 -10.65 19.68
N GLY A 120 6.89 -11.27 20.83
CA GLY A 120 5.91 -11.39 21.91
C GLY A 120 5.57 -10.09 22.59
N TRP A 121 6.44 -9.08 22.54
CA TRP A 121 6.08 -7.76 23.08
C TRP A 121 5.15 -6.97 22.14
N ILE A 122 5.07 -7.33 20.85
CA ILE A 122 4.14 -6.71 19.88
C ILE A 122 2.73 -7.32 20.02
N GLU A 123 2.65 -8.64 20.16
CA GLU A 123 1.40 -9.39 20.35
C GLU A 123 1.57 -10.47 21.44
N PRO A 124 1.54 -10.10 22.73
CA PRO A 124 1.77 -11.04 23.84
C PRO A 124 0.77 -12.17 23.90
N SER A 125 -0.48 -11.92 23.46
CA SER A 125 -1.56 -12.90 23.52
C SER A 125 -1.27 -14.16 22.68
N LEU A 126 -0.42 -14.03 21.65
CA LEU A 126 0.03 -15.16 20.83
C LEU A 126 0.72 -16.25 21.65
N PHE A 127 1.35 -15.89 22.77
CA PHE A 127 2.11 -16.80 23.63
C PHE A 127 1.28 -17.35 24.80
N ASP A 128 0.04 -16.88 25.00
CA ASP A 128 -0.72 -17.17 26.22
C ASP A 128 -1.19 -18.62 26.33
N GLY A 129 -1.47 -19.27 25.20
CA GLY A 129 -1.93 -20.65 25.12
C GLY A 129 -0.83 -21.69 25.25
N ILE A 130 0.45 -21.30 25.31
CA ILE A 130 1.56 -22.25 25.34
C ILE A 130 1.60 -22.99 26.69
N PRO A 131 1.58 -24.34 26.71
CA PRO A 131 1.75 -25.11 27.94
C PRO A 131 3.09 -24.78 28.60
N ASN A 132 3.12 -24.54 29.92
CA ASN A 132 4.35 -24.17 30.63
C ASN A 132 5.12 -23.01 29.95
N LYS A 133 4.42 -21.95 29.52
CA LYS A 133 4.99 -20.77 28.85
C LYS A 133 6.06 -20.01 29.65
N ASP A 134 6.21 -20.33 30.92
CA ASP A 134 7.30 -19.81 31.77
C ASP A 134 8.66 -20.46 31.49
N PHE A 135 8.69 -21.54 30.70
CA PHE A 135 9.87 -22.34 30.38
C PHE A 135 9.98 -22.54 28.86
N LEU A 136 10.09 -21.43 28.13
CA LEU A 136 10.34 -21.44 26.68
C LEU A 136 11.84 -21.53 26.40
N ASP A 137 12.21 -21.83 25.15
CA ASP A 137 13.63 -21.77 24.76
C ASP A 137 14.20 -20.37 25.03
N GLY A 138 15.41 -20.35 25.59
CA GLY A 138 16.09 -19.12 25.97
C GLY A 138 15.68 -18.54 27.31
N THR A 139 14.69 -19.10 28.01
CA THR A 139 14.44 -18.71 29.41
C THR A 139 15.72 -18.92 30.22
N GLN A 140 16.16 -17.86 30.88
CA GLN A 140 17.36 -17.84 31.71
C GLN A 140 16.98 -18.05 33.16
N LEU A 141 17.50 -19.13 33.74
CA LEU A 141 17.20 -19.58 35.09
C LEU A 141 18.45 -19.56 35.98
N GLN A 142 18.26 -19.17 37.23
CA GLN A 142 19.25 -19.28 38.29
C GLN A 142 18.68 -20.12 39.42
N PHE A 143 19.48 -21.02 39.98
CA PHE A 143 19.04 -21.95 41.02
C PHE A 143 19.90 -21.78 42.27
N LYS A 144 19.27 -21.45 43.41
CA LYS A 144 19.93 -21.33 44.71
C LYS A 144 19.55 -22.50 45.60
N SER A 145 20.53 -23.28 46.06
CA SER A 145 20.30 -24.37 47.02
C SER A 145 19.74 -23.80 48.34
N VAL A 146 18.67 -24.41 48.86
CA VAL A 146 18.09 -23.99 50.15
C VAL A 146 18.93 -24.44 51.34
N THR A 147 19.65 -25.57 51.22
CA THR A 147 20.51 -26.09 52.29
C THR A 147 21.87 -25.40 52.34
N GLN A 148 22.49 -25.18 51.17
CA GLN A 148 23.81 -24.53 51.09
C GLN A 148 23.70 -23.00 51.10
N GLN A 149 22.54 -22.43 50.75
CA GLN A 149 22.35 -20.99 50.55
C GLN A 149 23.25 -20.38 49.47
N MET A 150 23.64 -21.19 48.49
CA MET A 150 24.53 -20.83 47.38
C MET A 150 23.91 -21.20 46.03
N TYR A 151 24.26 -20.47 44.97
CA TYR A 151 23.81 -20.70 43.61
C TYR A 151 24.57 -21.86 42.95
N LEU A 152 23.83 -22.63 42.14
CA LEU A 152 24.40 -23.55 41.18
C LEU A 152 25.26 -22.78 40.17
N CYS A 153 26.44 -23.32 39.88
CA CYS A 153 27.45 -22.68 39.04
C CYS A 153 28.06 -23.70 38.11
N ALA A 154 28.11 -23.36 36.82
CA ALA A 154 28.99 -24.02 35.87
C ALA A 154 30.36 -23.36 35.93
N GLU A 155 31.29 -23.93 36.72
CA GLU A 155 32.61 -23.34 36.90
C GLU A 155 33.32 -23.10 35.57
N SER A 156 34.04 -21.97 35.47
CA SER A 156 34.65 -21.49 34.22
C SER A 156 33.66 -21.24 33.07
N GLY A 157 32.35 -21.25 33.33
CA GLY A 157 31.29 -21.10 32.35
C GLY A 157 30.91 -22.40 31.62
N GLY A 158 31.52 -23.54 31.96
CA GLY A 158 31.34 -24.83 31.30
C GLY A 158 32.66 -25.60 31.12
N GLY A 159 32.58 -26.90 30.81
CA GLY A 159 33.71 -27.81 30.63
C GLY A 159 34.11 -28.59 31.90
N THR A 160 33.32 -28.53 32.97
CA THR A 160 33.61 -29.18 34.26
C THR A 160 32.32 -29.54 35.01
N ILE A 161 32.44 -29.97 36.28
CA ILE A 161 31.34 -30.30 37.18
C ILE A 161 30.48 -29.07 37.51
N ILE A 162 29.19 -29.30 37.80
CA ILE A 162 28.30 -28.31 38.41
C ILE A 162 28.49 -28.32 39.93
N VAL A 163 28.63 -27.13 40.51
CA VAL A 163 28.85 -26.92 41.95
C VAL A 163 27.80 -25.94 42.51
N ALA A 164 27.75 -25.77 43.83
CA ALA A 164 26.84 -24.86 44.53
C ALA A 164 27.62 -23.92 45.46
N ASN A 165 28.53 -23.09 44.92
CA ASN A 165 29.52 -22.35 45.71
C ASN A 165 29.48 -20.82 45.52
N ARG A 166 28.41 -20.26 44.94
CA ARG A 166 28.32 -18.82 44.65
C ARG A 166 27.28 -18.13 45.53
N SER A 167 27.66 -17.03 46.19
CA SER A 167 26.73 -16.26 47.04
C SER A 167 25.85 -15.29 46.25
N SER A 168 26.24 -14.96 45.02
CA SER A 168 25.51 -14.13 44.07
C SER A 168 25.58 -14.75 42.67
N ALA A 169 24.56 -14.54 41.86
CA ALA A 169 24.49 -15.06 40.49
C ALA A 169 24.85 -14.00 39.44
N SER A 170 25.55 -14.43 38.39
CA SER A 170 25.88 -13.69 37.18
C SER A 170 25.86 -14.66 35.98
N GLY A 171 26.82 -14.59 35.05
CA GLY A 171 26.83 -15.39 33.82
C GLY A 171 26.98 -16.90 34.05
N TRP A 172 27.84 -17.34 34.97
CA TRP A 172 28.14 -18.77 35.16
C TRP A 172 27.08 -19.52 35.99
N GLU A 173 26.29 -18.77 36.76
CA GLU A 173 25.17 -19.27 37.55
C GLU A 173 23.83 -19.20 36.80
N THR A 174 23.86 -18.71 35.55
CA THR A 174 22.69 -18.56 34.70
C THR A 174 22.66 -19.65 33.63
N PHE A 175 21.58 -20.43 33.62
CA PHE A 175 21.36 -21.54 32.72
C PHE A 175 20.27 -21.16 31.70
N LYS A 176 20.55 -21.35 30.42
CA LYS A 176 19.58 -21.12 29.33
C LYS A 176 18.82 -22.40 29.04
N LEU A 177 17.49 -22.32 28.99
CA LEU A 177 16.66 -23.48 28.66
C LEU A 177 16.60 -23.76 27.17
N TRP A 178 16.74 -25.03 26.81
CA TRP A 178 16.31 -25.59 25.54
C TRP A 178 15.13 -26.52 25.81
N ARG A 179 13.96 -26.16 25.30
CA ARG A 179 12.72 -26.91 25.55
C ARG A 179 12.63 -28.06 24.55
N ILE A 180 12.37 -29.27 25.07
CA ILE A 180 12.22 -30.48 24.26
C ILE A 180 10.75 -30.92 24.22
N THR A 181 10.07 -30.85 25.37
CA THR A 181 8.62 -31.05 25.49
C THR A 181 8.06 -30.04 26.48
N GLU A 182 6.77 -30.09 26.78
CA GLU A 182 6.18 -29.26 27.84
C GLU A 182 6.80 -29.49 29.23
N SER A 183 7.43 -30.63 29.49
CA SER A 183 7.94 -31.01 30.82
C SER A 183 9.44 -31.30 30.88
N THR A 184 10.11 -31.40 29.72
CA THR A 184 11.52 -31.77 29.63
C THR A 184 12.35 -30.70 28.94
N PHE A 185 13.50 -30.40 29.53
CA PHE A 185 14.38 -29.31 29.16
C PHE A 185 15.84 -29.75 29.20
N GLN A 186 16.68 -29.04 28.47
CA GLN A 186 18.13 -29.12 28.54
C GLN A 186 18.67 -27.77 29.01
N PHE A 187 19.71 -27.77 29.83
CA PHE A 187 20.31 -26.55 30.36
C PHE A 187 21.62 -26.25 29.64
N ARG A 188 21.67 -25.17 28.86
CA ARG A 188 22.88 -24.68 28.21
C ARG A 188 23.58 -23.67 29.11
N VAL A 189 24.87 -23.85 29.35
CA VAL A 189 25.71 -22.98 30.19
C VAL A 189 26.42 -21.89 29.37
N PHE A 190 27.11 -20.97 30.06
CA PHE A 190 27.70 -19.76 29.47
C PHE A 190 28.58 -20.01 28.24
N ASN A 191 29.44 -21.03 28.25
CA ASN A 191 30.32 -21.39 27.14
C ASN A 191 29.68 -22.34 26.11
N GLY A 192 28.35 -22.52 26.16
CA GLY A 192 27.57 -23.24 25.16
C GLY A 192 27.49 -24.75 25.35
N GLN A 193 28.14 -25.33 26.38
CA GLN A 193 27.95 -26.72 26.76
C GLN A 193 26.59 -26.96 27.44
N PHE A 194 26.21 -28.22 27.57
CA PHE A 194 24.99 -28.65 28.23
C PHE A 194 25.29 -29.34 29.55
N VAL A 195 24.47 -29.04 30.56
CA VAL A 195 24.44 -29.78 31.82
C VAL A 195 23.94 -31.19 31.54
N GLY A 196 24.57 -32.21 32.10
CA GLY A 196 24.23 -33.61 31.96
C GLY A 196 24.83 -34.49 33.05
N LEU A 197 24.54 -35.78 33.00
CA LEU A 197 25.15 -36.78 33.88
C LEU A 197 26.47 -37.28 33.28
N SER A 198 27.51 -37.43 34.11
CA SER A 198 28.82 -37.88 33.65
C SER A 198 28.83 -39.36 33.23
N ASP A 199 29.22 -39.61 31.98
CA ASP A 199 29.46 -40.96 31.44
C ASP A 199 30.75 -41.63 31.97
N GLN A 200 31.66 -40.85 32.54
CA GLN A 200 32.96 -41.33 33.03
C GLN A 200 32.96 -41.69 34.53
N GLY A 201 31.78 -41.66 35.17
CA GLY A 201 31.62 -41.83 36.62
C GLY A 201 30.58 -42.86 37.03
N ASN A 202 29.98 -42.66 38.20
CA ASN A 202 28.94 -43.51 38.79
C ASN A 202 27.53 -43.26 38.20
N GLY A 203 27.40 -42.44 37.16
CA GLY A 203 26.13 -42.06 36.55
C GLY A 203 25.26 -41.11 37.39
N VAL A 204 25.84 -40.45 38.40
CA VAL A 204 25.12 -39.46 39.23
C VAL A 204 25.80 -38.09 39.30
N ASP A 205 27.07 -37.97 38.91
CA ASP A 205 27.77 -36.69 38.93
C ASP A 205 27.22 -35.75 37.84
N VAL A 206 26.92 -34.50 38.21
CA VAL A 206 26.35 -33.50 37.30
C VAL A 206 27.47 -32.66 36.70
N VAL A 207 27.61 -32.66 35.38
CA VAL A 207 28.68 -31.99 34.64
C VAL A 207 28.12 -31.11 33.53
N ALA A 208 28.90 -30.15 33.03
CA ALA A 208 28.54 -29.30 31.90
C ALA A 208 29.60 -29.37 30.80
N VAL A 209 29.83 -30.56 30.25
CA VAL A 209 30.96 -30.84 29.33
C VAL A 209 30.53 -31.07 27.87
N SER A 210 29.29 -31.44 27.62
CA SER A 210 28.84 -31.82 26.28
C SER A 210 28.55 -30.60 25.41
N THR A 211 29.03 -30.60 24.16
CA THR A 211 28.70 -29.58 23.15
C THR A 211 27.45 -29.92 22.34
N SER A 212 26.84 -31.09 22.57
CA SER A 212 25.61 -31.52 21.91
C SER A 212 24.76 -32.30 22.90
N PRO A 213 23.49 -31.93 23.11
CA PRO A 213 22.71 -32.53 24.17
C PRO A 213 22.06 -33.84 23.73
N GLY A 214 21.91 -34.77 24.67
CA GLY A 214 21.21 -36.05 24.50
C GLY A 214 20.33 -36.40 25.70
N GLU A 215 20.17 -37.70 25.94
CA GLU A 215 19.35 -38.22 27.04
C GLU A 215 19.95 -37.87 28.42
N SER A 216 21.27 -37.89 28.57
CA SER A 216 21.97 -37.51 29.81
C SER A 216 21.84 -36.02 30.15
N GLU A 217 21.62 -35.16 29.14
CA GLU A 217 21.46 -33.70 29.30
C GLU A 217 20.00 -33.25 29.46
N THR A 218 19.06 -34.20 29.51
CA THR A 218 17.63 -33.91 29.59
C THR A 218 17.12 -34.03 31.02
N PHE A 219 16.38 -33.01 31.47
CA PHE A 219 15.86 -32.91 32.82
C PHE A 219 14.39 -32.49 32.85
N GLN A 220 13.70 -32.80 33.94
CA GLN A 220 12.39 -32.24 34.25
C GLN A 220 12.50 -31.23 35.38
N ILE A 221 11.85 -30.08 35.23
CA ILE A 221 11.71 -29.09 36.31
C ILE A 221 10.37 -29.34 36.98
N VAL A 222 10.41 -29.76 38.24
CA VAL A 222 9.22 -29.97 39.08
C VAL A 222 9.04 -28.75 39.97
N VAL A 223 8.01 -27.96 39.69
CA VAL A 223 7.67 -26.75 40.44
C VAL A 223 6.77 -27.11 41.62
N ASN A 224 7.03 -26.53 42.79
CA ASN A 224 6.15 -26.71 43.95
C ASN A 224 4.81 -26.01 43.72
N ALA A 225 3.71 -26.76 43.84
CA ALA A 225 2.35 -26.26 43.63
C ALA A 225 1.95 -25.12 44.60
N ASN A 226 2.56 -25.04 45.78
CA ASN A 226 2.25 -24.03 46.80
C ASN A 226 3.23 -22.84 46.80
N ASP A 227 4.38 -22.97 46.14
CA ASP A 227 5.42 -21.93 46.09
C ASP A 227 6.21 -22.06 44.77
N SER A 228 5.79 -21.30 43.76
CA SER A 228 6.40 -21.34 42.42
C SER A 228 7.88 -20.93 42.37
N SER A 229 8.42 -20.35 43.46
CA SER A 229 9.85 -20.07 43.56
C SER A 229 10.69 -21.31 43.89
N ARG A 230 10.07 -22.40 44.39
CA ARG A 230 10.75 -23.64 44.76
C ARG A 230 10.60 -24.70 43.69
N VAL A 231 11.73 -25.27 43.30
CA VAL A 231 11.79 -26.32 42.28
C VAL A 231 12.67 -27.49 42.70
N ARG A 232 12.43 -28.63 42.08
CA ARG A 232 13.38 -29.74 41.99
C ARG A 232 13.72 -30.01 40.52
N ILE A 233 14.90 -30.53 40.29
CA ILE A 233 15.37 -30.89 38.94
C ILE A 233 15.55 -32.41 38.92
N LYS A 234 14.75 -33.10 38.11
CA LYS A 234 14.81 -34.56 37.95
C LYS A 234 15.62 -34.90 36.72
N SER A 235 16.57 -35.81 36.83
CA SER A 235 17.36 -36.29 35.69
C SER A 235 16.77 -37.58 35.09
N THR A 236 17.27 -38.00 33.93
CA THR A 236 16.81 -39.21 33.23
C THR A 236 17.08 -40.51 33.98
N ASN A 237 18.02 -40.53 34.94
CA ASN A 237 18.24 -41.69 35.81
C ASN A 237 17.11 -41.91 36.85
N GLY A 238 16.09 -41.04 36.86
CA GLY A 238 14.91 -41.11 37.73
C GLY A 238 15.07 -40.39 39.07
N TRP A 239 16.27 -39.91 39.41
CA TRP A 239 16.59 -39.24 40.66
C TRP A 239 16.61 -37.71 40.51
N PHE A 240 16.42 -37.02 41.64
CA PHE A 240 16.55 -35.57 41.72
C PHE A 240 18.00 -35.15 41.97
N LEU A 241 18.36 -34.00 41.42
CA LEU A 241 19.60 -33.29 41.76
C LEU A 241 19.57 -32.88 43.24
N GLN A 242 20.72 -32.95 43.90
CA GLN A 242 20.93 -32.45 45.26
C GLN A 242 22.29 -31.76 45.40
N ALA A 243 22.32 -30.65 46.14
CA ALA A 243 23.55 -29.99 46.55
C ALA A 243 24.07 -30.60 47.86
N LYS A 244 24.99 -31.56 47.75
CA LYS A 244 25.57 -32.26 48.91
C LYS A 244 26.53 -31.37 49.70
N SER A 245 27.28 -30.54 49.00
CA SER A 245 28.16 -29.51 49.55
C SER A 245 28.28 -28.35 48.57
N ASP A 246 29.06 -27.34 48.92
CA ASP A 246 29.39 -26.23 48.03
C ASP A 246 30.11 -26.66 46.75
N VAL A 247 30.95 -27.70 46.82
CA VAL A 247 31.73 -28.22 45.68
C VAL A 247 31.14 -29.44 44.98
N LEU A 248 29.98 -29.96 45.39
CA LEU A 248 29.44 -31.22 44.84
C LEU A 248 27.92 -31.22 44.70
N VAL A 249 27.47 -31.38 43.46
CA VAL A 249 26.06 -31.59 43.07
C VAL A 249 25.92 -32.93 42.37
N THR A 250 24.97 -33.76 42.80
CA THR A 250 24.74 -35.11 42.25
C THR A 250 23.25 -35.37 42.01
N ALA A 251 22.93 -36.28 41.10
CA ALA A 251 21.57 -36.72 40.76
C ALA A 251 21.28 -38.12 41.32
N ASP A 252 21.15 -38.22 42.64
CA ASP A 252 20.91 -39.47 43.37
C ASP A 252 19.94 -39.30 44.56
N TYR A 253 19.19 -38.20 44.59
CA TYR A 253 18.21 -37.95 45.64
C TYR A 253 16.84 -38.58 45.29
N ARG A 254 16.28 -39.34 46.24
CA ARG A 254 14.98 -40.01 46.09
C ARG A 254 13.84 -39.01 46.15
N GLU A 255 12.70 -39.36 45.53
CA GLU A 255 11.49 -38.56 45.68
C GLU A 255 11.11 -38.40 47.16
N SER A 256 11.02 -37.14 47.60
CA SER A 256 10.60 -36.75 48.95
C SER A 256 9.36 -35.86 48.86
N THR A 257 8.50 -35.87 49.89
CA THR A 257 7.32 -35.00 49.94
C THR A 257 7.61 -33.65 50.62
N THR A 258 8.79 -33.48 51.23
CA THR A 258 9.19 -32.24 51.91
C THR A 258 9.67 -31.19 50.90
N TRP A 259 9.43 -29.90 51.15
CA TRP A 259 9.95 -28.79 50.34
C TRP A 259 10.68 -27.75 51.20
N GLY A 260 11.08 -28.16 52.40
CA GLY A 260 11.69 -27.32 53.43
C GLY A 260 13.12 -26.90 53.08
N ASP A 261 13.65 -25.98 53.88
CA ASP A 261 15.02 -25.46 53.71
C ASP A 261 16.12 -26.46 54.13
N ASP A 262 15.72 -27.61 54.69
CA ASP A 262 16.56 -28.73 55.06
C ASP A 262 16.68 -29.80 53.95
N ASP A 263 15.91 -29.68 52.86
CA ASP A 263 15.93 -30.63 51.76
C ASP A 263 16.98 -30.24 50.70
N PRO A 264 18.07 -31.03 50.53
CA PRO A 264 19.16 -30.68 49.64
C PRO A 264 18.81 -30.77 48.15
N SER A 265 17.64 -31.32 47.81
CA SER A 265 17.14 -31.40 46.43
C SER A 265 16.31 -30.19 46.00
N VAL A 266 15.97 -29.30 46.93
CA VAL A 266 15.14 -28.11 46.67
C VAL A 266 16.01 -26.91 46.33
N PHE A 267 15.63 -26.21 45.26
CA PHE A 267 16.28 -25.00 44.81
C PHE A 267 15.28 -23.85 44.74
N LEU A 268 15.69 -22.65 45.14
CA LEU A 268 15.00 -21.41 44.80
C LEU A 268 15.36 -21.04 43.36
N MET A 269 14.36 -20.96 42.50
CA MET A 269 14.50 -20.59 41.10
C MET A 269 14.21 -19.12 40.90
N THR A 270 15.11 -18.43 40.19
CA THR A 270 14.89 -17.06 39.70
C THR A 270 14.91 -17.07 38.18
N LYS A 271 13.86 -16.48 37.57
CA LYS A 271 13.80 -16.21 36.13
C LYS A 271 14.43 -14.84 35.89
N VAL A 272 15.51 -14.76 35.11
CA VAL A 272 16.23 -13.49 34.85
C VAL A 272 16.00 -12.93 33.46
N GLY A 273 15.53 -13.74 32.52
CA GLY A 273 15.21 -13.32 31.16
C GLY A 273 14.45 -14.40 30.40
N MET A 274 13.75 -13.99 29.36
CA MET A 274 12.98 -14.87 28.48
C MET A 274 12.93 -14.26 27.08
N LEU A 275 13.01 -15.12 26.07
CA LEU A 275 12.77 -14.73 24.69
C LEU A 275 11.33 -15.07 24.32
N GLN A 276 10.71 -14.20 23.52
CA GLN A 276 9.39 -14.45 22.95
C GLN A 276 9.43 -14.08 21.47
N GLY A 277 9.98 -14.96 20.65
CA GLY A 277 10.05 -14.81 19.20
C GLY A 277 9.42 -16.00 18.47
N GLU A 278 9.59 -16.04 17.15
CA GLU A 278 8.97 -17.09 16.33
C GLU A 278 9.47 -18.50 16.66
N PHE A 279 10.73 -18.63 17.10
CA PHE A 279 11.23 -19.92 17.59
C PHE A 279 10.45 -20.40 18.83
N GLN A 280 10.23 -19.52 19.81
CA GLN A 280 9.58 -19.88 21.06
C GLN A 280 8.09 -20.16 20.90
N VAL A 281 7.38 -19.41 20.05
CA VAL A 281 5.95 -19.68 19.79
C VAL A 281 5.77 -21.02 19.07
N THR A 282 6.58 -21.28 18.04
CA THR A 282 6.43 -22.50 17.24
C THR A 282 6.88 -23.74 18.00
N ASN A 283 8.00 -23.70 18.72
CA ASN A 283 8.41 -24.82 19.58
C ASN A 283 7.49 -24.98 20.81
N GLY A 284 6.94 -23.88 21.32
CA GLY A 284 6.07 -23.86 22.48
C GLY A 284 4.75 -24.61 22.24
N TYR A 285 4.07 -24.32 21.13
CA TYR A 285 2.84 -25.00 20.72
C TYR A 285 3.08 -26.39 20.11
N GLY A 286 4.29 -26.66 19.62
CA GLY A 286 4.63 -27.94 19.00
C GLY A 286 3.72 -28.26 17.82
N THR A 287 2.96 -29.35 17.89
CA THR A 287 2.07 -29.79 16.80
C THR A 287 0.94 -28.82 16.48
N GLU A 288 0.56 -27.94 17.41
CA GLU A 288 -0.50 -26.94 17.19
C GLU A 288 0.02 -25.65 16.55
N ALA A 289 1.34 -25.47 16.44
CA ALA A 289 1.96 -24.23 15.98
C ALA A 289 1.49 -23.81 14.58
N ALA A 290 1.31 -24.76 13.65
CA ALA A 290 0.88 -24.45 12.29
C ALA A 290 -0.50 -23.78 12.24
N ALA A 291 -1.44 -24.25 13.07
CA ALA A 291 -2.78 -23.67 13.14
C ALA A 291 -2.75 -22.27 13.76
N VAL A 292 -2.01 -22.11 14.87
CA VAL A 292 -1.85 -20.82 15.57
C VAL A 292 -1.21 -19.78 14.65
N MET A 293 -0.11 -20.14 13.98
CA MET A 293 0.61 -19.24 13.08
C MET A 293 -0.21 -18.89 11.83
N THR A 294 -0.96 -19.85 11.27
CA THR A 294 -1.85 -19.58 10.14
C THR A 294 -2.95 -18.59 10.50
N GLU A 295 -3.58 -18.74 11.66
CA GLU A 295 -4.58 -17.78 12.15
C GLU A 295 -3.96 -16.40 12.36
N HIS A 296 -2.78 -16.33 12.99
CA HIS A 296 -2.05 -15.08 13.18
C HIS A 296 -1.74 -14.38 11.85
N TRP A 297 -1.19 -15.10 10.86
CA TRP A 297 -0.87 -14.49 9.57
C TRP A 297 -2.10 -13.99 8.81
N ASN A 298 -3.25 -14.65 8.96
CA ASN A 298 -4.49 -14.29 8.27
C ASN A 298 -5.26 -13.15 8.93
N THR A 299 -5.02 -12.88 10.22
CA THR A 299 -5.79 -11.91 11.01
C THR A 299 -4.98 -10.71 11.47
N PHE A 300 -3.66 -10.88 11.69
CA PHE A 300 -2.82 -9.84 12.24
C PHE A 300 -2.52 -8.73 11.23
N ILE A 301 -2.21 -9.02 9.96
CA ILE A 301 -2.17 -8.04 8.86
C ILE A 301 -3.11 -8.52 7.76
N THR A 302 -3.99 -7.64 7.29
CA THR A 302 -4.97 -7.95 6.26
C THR A 302 -4.94 -6.93 5.13
N GLU A 303 -5.73 -7.17 4.07
CA GLU A 303 -5.89 -6.22 2.99
C GLU A 303 -6.36 -4.82 3.46
N ASP A 304 -7.21 -4.77 4.50
CA ASP A 304 -7.71 -3.51 5.05
C ASP A 304 -6.60 -2.64 5.63
N ASP A 305 -5.50 -3.25 6.09
CA ASP A 305 -4.31 -2.51 6.53
C ASP A 305 -3.59 -1.86 5.34
N PHE A 306 -3.43 -2.56 4.22
CA PHE A 306 -2.87 -1.97 2.99
C PHE A 306 -3.75 -0.85 2.44
N LYS A 307 -5.07 -1.04 2.48
CA LYS A 307 -6.05 0.00 2.15
C LYS A 307 -5.90 1.21 3.08
N PHE A 308 -5.77 1.00 4.38
CA PHE A 308 -5.51 2.07 5.35
C PHE A 308 -4.23 2.83 5.02
N ILE A 309 -3.11 2.11 4.83
CA ILE A 309 -1.80 2.70 4.50
C ILE A 309 -1.90 3.56 3.24
N SER A 310 -2.56 3.06 2.18
CA SER A 310 -2.76 3.81 0.94
C SER A 310 -3.66 5.05 1.08
N GLY A 311 -4.46 5.11 2.15
CA GLY A 311 -5.24 6.27 2.53
C GLY A 311 -4.47 7.34 3.29
N THR A 312 -3.18 7.11 3.59
CA THR A 312 -2.27 8.07 4.23
C THR A 312 -1.28 8.68 3.22
N GLU A 313 -0.23 9.37 3.69
CA GLU A 313 0.90 9.77 2.83
C GLU A 313 2.00 8.69 2.69
N LEU A 314 1.83 7.53 3.32
CA LEU A 314 2.74 6.40 3.15
C LEU A 314 2.62 5.85 1.73
N ASN A 315 3.76 5.47 1.15
CA ASN A 315 3.84 4.96 -0.22
C ASN A 315 4.60 3.61 -0.31
N ALA A 316 5.03 3.08 0.83
CA ALA A 316 5.73 1.80 0.91
C ALA A 316 5.47 1.07 2.24
N VAL A 317 5.75 -0.23 2.26
CA VAL A 317 5.78 -1.08 3.46
C VAL A 317 7.11 -1.82 3.52
N ARG A 318 7.67 -1.98 4.73
CA ARG A 318 8.82 -2.85 5.02
C ARG A 318 8.30 -4.11 5.71
N ILE A 319 8.58 -5.28 5.14
CA ILE A 319 8.02 -6.55 5.59
C ILE A 319 9.17 -7.44 6.08
N PRO A 320 9.35 -7.55 7.41
CA PRO A 320 10.23 -8.53 8.03
C PRO A 320 9.85 -9.96 7.65
N VAL A 321 10.81 -10.76 7.19
CA VAL A 321 10.65 -12.19 6.90
C VAL A 321 11.79 -13.00 7.50
N GLY A 322 11.49 -14.22 7.94
CA GLY A 322 12.49 -15.17 8.44
C GLY A 322 13.02 -16.09 7.35
N TRP A 323 14.26 -16.55 7.49
CA TRP A 323 14.92 -17.41 6.51
C TRP A 323 14.17 -18.70 6.16
N TRP A 324 13.36 -19.23 7.10
CA TRP A 324 12.57 -20.45 6.92
C TRP A 324 11.51 -20.30 5.81
N ILE A 325 11.11 -19.08 5.47
CA ILE A 325 10.12 -18.79 4.42
C ILE A 325 10.49 -19.38 3.06
N ALA A 326 11.78 -19.53 2.76
CA ALA A 326 12.26 -20.10 1.50
C ALA A 326 12.05 -21.63 1.40
N SER A 327 11.72 -22.27 2.53
CA SER A 327 11.47 -23.72 2.62
C SER A 327 9.97 -24.06 2.66
N ASP A 328 9.09 -23.07 2.48
CA ASP A 328 7.65 -23.31 2.43
C ASP A 328 7.27 -24.31 1.31
N PRO A 329 6.28 -25.20 1.57
CA PRO A 329 5.43 -25.28 2.76
C PRO A 329 6.02 -26.11 3.92
N ASN A 330 7.26 -26.60 3.81
CA ASN A 330 7.88 -27.51 4.79
C ASN A 330 9.18 -26.91 5.37
N PRO A 331 9.09 -25.82 6.15
CA PRO A 331 10.25 -25.26 6.79
C PRO A 331 10.85 -26.20 7.84
N PRO A 332 12.13 -26.00 8.19
CA PRO A 332 12.77 -26.80 9.22
C PRO A 332 12.16 -26.53 10.60
N SER A 333 11.97 -27.62 11.36
CA SER A 333 11.50 -27.56 12.74
C SER A 333 12.34 -26.60 13.61
N PRO A 334 11.73 -25.82 14.51
CA PRO A 334 10.31 -25.83 14.89
C PRO A 334 9.41 -24.96 14.00
N PHE A 335 9.96 -24.22 13.04
CA PHE A 335 9.18 -23.33 12.18
C PHE A 335 8.12 -24.10 11.38
N VAL A 336 7.03 -23.40 11.04
CA VAL A 336 5.86 -23.95 10.35
C VAL A 336 5.60 -23.20 9.06
N GLY A 337 5.04 -23.88 8.05
CA GLY A 337 4.86 -23.31 6.71
C GLY A 337 3.60 -22.48 6.56
N GLY A 338 3.61 -21.54 5.61
CA GLY A 338 2.45 -20.72 5.22
C GLY A 338 2.76 -19.22 5.10
N SER A 339 3.85 -18.75 5.69
CA SER A 339 4.25 -17.33 5.65
C SER A 339 4.59 -16.84 4.24
N LEU A 340 5.03 -17.71 3.32
CA LEU A 340 5.26 -17.34 1.92
C LEU A 340 3.96 -16.97 1.20
N GLY A 341 2.87 -17.70 1.48
CA GLY A 341 1.55 -17.38 0.94
C GLY A 341 1.03 -16.04 1.46
N ALA A 342 1.28 -15.74 2.74
CA ALA A 342 0.96 -14.43 3.32
C ALA A 342 1.77 -13.29 2.68
N LEU A 343 3.05 -13.52 2.39
CA LEU A 343 3.88 -12.55 1.64
C LEU A 343 3.37 -12.34 0.20
N ASP A 344 2.95 -13.39 -0.50
CA ASP A 344 2.34 -13.25 -1.83
C ASP A 344 1.04 -12.42 -1.81
N ASN A 345 0.25 -12.57 -0.75
CA ASN A 345 -0.94 -11.76 -0.52
C ASN A 345 -0.56 -10.29 -0.30
N ALA A 346 0.47 -10.00 0.51
CA ALA A 346 0.98 -8.64 0.69
C ALA A 346 1.41 -7.99 -0.63
N PHE A 347 2.11 -8.70 -1.51
CA PHE A 347 2.46 -8.19 -2.84
C PHE A 347 1.21 -7.92 -3.70
N THR A 348 0.19 -8.76 -3.58
CA THR A 348 -1.10 -8.58 -4.29
C THR A 348 -1.85 -7.35 -3.79
N TRP A 349 -1.90 -7.14 -2.48
CA TRP A 349 -2.49 -5.94 -1.90
C TRP A 349 -1.66 -4.69 -2.22
N ALA A 350 -0.33 -4.77 -2.19
CA ALA A 350 0.56 -3.67 -2.55
C ALA A 350 0.35 -3.20 -4.00
N ASP A 351 0.28 -4.14 -4.95
CA ASP A 351 -0.01 -3.81 -6.36
C ASP A 351 -1.40 -3.17 -6.50
N LYS A 352 -2.42 -3.70 -5.81
CA LYS A 352 -3.80 -3.17 -5.83
C LYS A 352 -3.89 -1.73 -5.32
N TYR A 353 -3.14 -1.41 -4.26
CA TYR A 353 -3.18 -0.11 -3.60
C TYR A 353 -2.02 0.81 -4.00
N ASN A 354 -1.25 0.44 -5.03
CA ASN A 354 -0.10 1.19 -5.53
C ASN A 354 0.94 1.51 -4.42
N LEU A 355 1.15 0.56 -3.51
CA LEU A 355 2.19 0.61 -2.49
C LEU A 355 3.43 -0.14 -2.96
N LYS A 356 4.58 0.30 -2.48
CA LYS A 356 5.86 -0.39 -2.69
C LYS A 356 6.20 -1.31 -1.54
N VAL A 357 6.93 -2.39 -1.82
CA VAL A 357 7.34 -3.40 -0.83
C VAL A 357 8.85 -3.45 -0.73
N ILE A 358 9.34 -3.31 0.49
CA ILE A 358 10.70 -3.63 0.91
C ILE A 358 10.61 -5.00 1.60
N ILE A 359 11.22 -6.02 1.00
CA ILE A 359 11.38 -7.32 1.66
C ILE A 359 12.60 -7.20 2.57
N ASP A 360 12.44 -7.50 3.85
CA ASP A 360 13.52 -7.44 4.83
C ASP A 360 13.80 -8.80 5.43
N LEU A 361 14.99 -9.37 5.16
CA LEU A 361 15.42 -10.60 5.80
C LEU A 361 15.79 -10.31 7.26
N HIS A 362 14.79 -10.47 8.13
CA HIS A 362 14.84 -10.02 9.51
C HIS A 362 15.48 -11.06 10.46
N ALA A 363 15.41 -12.34 10.09
CA ALA A 363 16.00 -13.44 10.85
C ALA A 363 16.81 -14.36 9.95
N ALA A 364 18.09 -14.55 10.27
CA ALA A 364 18.98 -15.50 9.59
C ALA A 364 19.18 -16.80 10.41
N PRO A 365 19.61 -17.91 9.77
CA PRO A 365 19.89 -19.16 10.46
C PRO A 365 20.91 -18.96 11.60
N GLY A 366 20.55 -19.39 12.80
CA GLY A 366 21.41 -19.24 13.99
C GLY A 366 21.40 -17.84 14.62
N SER A 367 20.58 -16.91 14.14
CA SER A 367 20.47 -15.52 14.59
C SER A 367 21.74 -14.68 14.43
N GLN A 368 21.57 -13.49 13.86
CA GLN A 368 22.62 -12.51 13.65
C GLN A 368 22.84 -11.54 14.83
N ASN A 369 21.96 -11.56 15.83
CA ASN A 369 22.01 -10.59 16.94
C ASN A 369 21.62 -11.12 18.34
N GLY A 370 21.07 -12.34 18.42
CA GLY A 370 20.73 -13.00 19.68
C GLY A 370 19.43 -12.49 20.31
N TYR A 371 18.60 -11.77 19.57
CA TYR A 371 17.30 -11.28 20.04
C TYR A 371 16.15 -12.12 19.49
N GLU A 372 14.97 -11.99 20.09
CA GLU A 372 13.76 -12.71 19.73
C GLU A 372 13.28 -12.38 18.30
N HIS A 373 13.43 -11.13 17.86
CA HIS A 373 13.06 -10.71 16.51
C HIS A 373 13.96 -11.30 15.40
N SER A 374 15.12 -11.88 15.73
CA SER A 374 15.90 -12.68 14.79
C SER A 374 15.69 -14.18 14.97
N ALA A 375 14.61 -14.55 15.68
CA ALA A 375 14.25 -15.92 16.04
C ALA A 375 15.40 -16.69 16.72
N SER A 376 16.19 -16.01 17.55
CA SER A 376 17.21 -16.70 18.35
C SER A 376 16.55 -17.71 19.29
N ARG A 377 17.11 -18.93 19.33
CA ARG A 377 16.62 -19.98 20.22
C ARG A 377 16.85 -19.61 21.69
N ASP A 378 18.05 -19.14 22.02
CA ASP A 378 18.48 -18.92 23.41
C ASP A 378 19.33 -17.67 23.63
N GLY A 379 19.34 -16.77 22.64
CA GLY A 379 20.12 -15.55 22.63
C GLY A 379 21.59 -15.75 22.25
N SER A 380 21.94 -16.91 21.70
CA SER A 380 23.21 -17.10 21.00
C SER A 380 23.18 -16.44 19.61
N ILE A 381 24.37 -16.04 19.16
CA ILE A 381 24.65 -15.56 17.81
C ILE A 381 25.53 -16.60 17.15
N GLU A 382 24.95 -17.41 16.27
CA GLU A 382 25.63 -18.48 15.56
C GLU A 382 25.76 -18.18 14.06
N TRP A 383 25.01 -17.20 13.55
CA TRP A 383 25.10 -16.76 12.16
C TRP A 383 26.50 -16.21 11.83
N GLY A 384 27.06 -16.63 10.70
CA GLY A 384 28.37 -16.18 10.23
C GLY A 384 29.56 -16.86 10.92
N THR A 385 29.31 -17.81 11.83
CA THR A 385 30.37 -18.67 12.41
C THR A 385 30.79 -19.81 11.48
N THR A 386 29.95 -20.14 10.51
CA THR A 386 30.22 -21.14 9.46
C THR A 386 29.74 -20.63 8.10
N ASP A 387 30.43 -21.03 7.03
CA ASP A 387 30.05 -20.69 5.65
C ASP A 387 28.64 -21.18 5.31
N SER A 388 28.22 -22.33 5.86
CA SER A 388 26.89 -22.89 5.63
C SER A 388 25.74 -21.95 6.03
N THR A 389 25.88 -21.22 7.13
CA THR A 389 24.83 -20.25 7.55
C THR A 389 24.74 -19.06 6.60
N ILE A 390 25.89 -18.62 6.07
CA ILE A 390 25.98 -17.53 5.10
C ILE A 390 25.38 -17.97 3.76
N ASP A 391 25.80 -19.13 3.24
CA ASP A 391 25.33 -19.67 1.96
C ASP A 391 23.80 -19.89 1.98
N GLN A 392 23.27 -20.40 3.09
CA GLN A 392 21.84 -20.56 3.27
C GLN A 392 21.11 -19.21 3.26
N THR A 393 21.69 -18.19 3.89
CA THR A 393 21.10 -16.84 3.92
C THR A 393 21.13 -16.21 2.52
N VAL A 394 22.21 -16.38 1.75
CA VAL A 394 22.30 -15.92 0.36
C VAL A 394 21.27 -16.63 -0.52
N ALA A 395 21.06 -17.94 -0.33
CA ALA A 395 20.06 -18.70 -1.07
C ALA A 395 18.63 -18.20 -0.82
N VAL A 396 18.33 -17.78 0.42
CA VAL A 396 17.04 -17.15 0.76
C VAL A 396 16.87 -15.81 0.02
N ILE A 397 17.90 -14.97 0.00
CA ILE A 397 17.88 -13.70 -0.74
C ILE A 397 17.66 -13.94 -2.24
N GLU A 398 18.37 -14.91 -2.83
CA GLU A 398 18.20 -15.27 -4.24
C GLU A 398 16.77 -15.75 -4.53
N PHE A 399 16.22 -16.59 -3.67
CA PHE A 399 14.84 -17.07 -3.75
C PHE A 399 13.81 -15.94 -3.73
N LEU A 400 13.90 -15.04 -2.74
CA LEU A 400 12.97 -13.91 -2.60
C LEU A 400 13.10 -12.93 -3.78
N ALA A 401 14.32 -12.62 -4.19
CA ALA A 401 14.57 -11.77 -5.34
C ALA A 401 14.01 -12.38 -6.64
N ALA A 402 14.25 -13.67 -6.88
CA ALA A 402 13.75 -14.38 -8.06
C ALA A 402 12.21 -14.39 -8.11
N ARG A 403 11.57 -14.69 -6.97
CA ARG A 403 10.10 -14.79 -6.87
C ARG A 403 9.40 -13.47 -7.20
N TYR A 404 9.91 -12.36 -6.68
CA TYR A 404 9.23 -11.06 -6.76
C TYR A 404 9.82 -10.11 -7.81
N ALA A 405 10.87 -10.50 -8.54
CA ALA A 405 11.56 -9.63 -9.52
C ALA A 405 10.64 -8.98 -10.56
N GLN A 406 9.55 -9.65 -10.93
CA GLN A 406 8.58 -9.16 -11.94
C GLN A 406 7.43 -8.34 -11.33
N ARG A 407 7.33 -8.23 -10.01
CA ARG A 407 6.28 -7.44 -9.34
C ARG A 407 6.64 -5.95 -9.40
N GLN A 408 5.71 -5.13 -9.89
CA GLN A 408 5.91 -3.68 -9.95
C GLN A 408 6.00 -3.03 -8.56
N SER A 409 5.39 -3.66 -7.55
CA SER A 409 5.49 -3.26 -6.15
C SER A 409 6.85 -3.55 -5.52
N LEU A 410 7.69 -4.45 -6.06
CA LEU A 410 9.01 -4.71 -5.48
C LEU A 410 9.90 -3.45 -5.59
N LEU A 411 10.18 -2.85 -4.45
CA LEU A 411 11.03 -1.66 -4.34
C LEU A 411 12.45 -2.01 -3.96
N ALA A 412 12.62 -2.83 -2.92
CA ALA A 412 13.94 -3.18 -2.40
C ALA A 412 13.96 -4.54 -1.73
N VAL A 413 15.16 -5.10 -1.64
CA VAL A 413 15.48 -6.26 -0.81
C VAL A 413 16.54 -5.82 0.20
N GLU A 414 16.22 -5.90 1.48
CA GLU A 414 17.16 -5.73 2.58
C GLU A 414 17.79 -7.06 2.94
N LEU A 415 19.12 -7.08 2.94
CA LEU A 415 19.88 -8.32 2.96
C LEU A 415 19.90 -8.97 4.34
N LEU A 416 19.96 -8.18 5.42
CA LEU A 416 19.95 -8.70 6.79
C LEU A 416 19.67 -7.57 7.76
N ASN A 417 18.67 -7.75 8.61
CA ASN A 417 18.34 -6.80 9.67
C ASN A 417 19.35 -6.87 10.83
N GLU A 418 19.82 -5.71 11.31
CA GLU A 418 20.48 -5.53 12.61
C GLU A 418 21.50 -6.60 13.06
N PRO A 419 22.52 -6.99 12.26
CA PRO A 419 23.58 -7.87 12.72
C PRO A 419 24.34 -7.24 13.91
N ARG A 420 24.66 -7.99 14.97
CA ARG A 420 25.29 -7.41 16.17
C ARG A 420 26.82 -7.39 16.08
N ALA A 421 27.44 -6.23 16.29
CA ALA A 421 28.89 -6.07 16.11
C ALA A 421 29.76 -6.98 17.01
N SER A 422 29.26 -7.36 18.19
CA SER A 422 29.97 -8.24 19.13
C SER A 422 29.99 -9.71 18.70
N GLY A 423 29.06 -10.14 17.83
CA GLY A 423 28.98 -11.54 17.35
C GLY A 423 29.28 -11.69 15.86
N VAL A 424 29.15 -10.61 15.08
CA VAL A 424 29.32 -10.62 13.62
C VAL A 424 30.50 -9.76 13.20
N PRO A 425 31.62 -10.34 12.75
CA PRO A 425 32.74 -9.59 12.19
C PRO A 425 32.35 -8.78 10.95
N LEU A 426 32.87 -7.56 10.82
CA LEU A 426 32.53 -6.66 9.71
C LEU A 426 32.91 -7.22 8.34
N ASP A 427 34.04 -7.92 8.24
CA ASP A 427 34.49 -8.50 6.97
C ASP A 427 33.60 -9.67 6.53
N THR A 428 33.18 -10.52 7.47
CA THR A 428 32.17 -11.56 7.23
C THR A 428 30.86 -10.95 6.70
N LEU A 429 30.39 -9.87 7.34
CA LEU A 429 29.18 -9.18 6.91
C LEU A 429 29.32 -8.56 5.51
N LYS A 430 30.46 -7.91 5.21
CA LYS A 430 30.72 -7.35 3.87
C LYS A 430 30.78 -8.42 2.78
N ASN A 431 31.38 -9.57 3.08
CA ASN A 431 31.40 -10.71 2.16
C ASN A 431 29.98 -11.23 1.89
N TYR A 432 29.17 -11.38 2.94
CA TYR A 432 27.76 -11.73 2.80
C TYR A 432 26.99 -10.68 1.98
N TYR A 433 27.13 -9.39 2.29
CA TYR A 433 26.44 -8.32 1.57
C TYR A 433 26.84 -8.24 0.09
N ARG A 434 28.09 -8.56 -0.25
CA ARG A 434 28.49 -8.70 -1.65
C ARG A 434 27.75 -9.86 -2.32
N ALA A 435 27.75 -11.04 -1.71
CA ALA A 435 27.10 -12.22 -2.26
C ALA A 435 25.57 -12.03 -2.39
N GLY A 436 24.91 -11.47 -1.36
CA GLY A 436 23.49 -11.14 -1.39
C GLY A 436 23.15 -10.06 -2.43
N TYR A 437 24.00 -9.04 -2.57
CA TYR A 437 23.84 -8.05 -3.64
C TYR A 437 23.89 -8.68 -5.03
N ASP A 438 24.89 -9.53 -5.27
CA ASP A 438 25.06 -10.23 -6.54
C ASP A 438 23.87 -11.17 -6.80
N ALA A 439 23.36 -11.85 -5.78
CA ALA A 439 22.15 -12.68 -5.85
C ALA A 439 20.90 -11.88 -6.28
N VAL A 440 20.64 -10.71 -5.69
CA VAL A 440 19.53 -9.84 -6.14
C VAL A 440 19.72 -9.40 -7.59
N ARG A 441 20.95 -9.04 -7.97
CA ARG A 441 21.27 -8.54 -9.32
C ARG A 441 21.15 -9.58 -10.42
N LYS A 442 21.20 -10.88 -10.10
CA LYS A 442 20.87 -11.95 -11.06
C LYS A 442 19.43 -11.85 -11.57
N HIS A 443 18.51 -11.36 -10.74
CA HIS A 443 17.06 -11.39 -11.04
C HIS A 443 16.47 -10.01 -11.34
N THR A 444 17.04 -8.94 -10.78
CA THR A 444 16.52 -7.59 -11.01
C THR A 444 17.60 -6.50 -10.96
N THR A 445 17.57 -5.62 -11.96
CA THR A 445 18.35 -4.37 -12.00
C THR A 445 17.56 -3.19 -11.44
N GLY A 446 16.25 -3.34 -11.23
CA GLY A 446 15.33 -2.30 -10.77
C GLY A 446 15.22 -2.18 -9.26
N ALA A 447 15.28 -3.29 -8.51
CA ALA A 447 15.16 -3.22 -7.05
C ALA A 447 16.40 -2.58 -6.40
N TYR A 448 16.19 -1.78 -5.36
CA TYR A 448 17.28 -1.35 -4.48
C TYR A 448 17.75 -2.50 -3.59
N VAL A 449 19.01 -2.46 -3.18
CA VAL A 449 19.56 -3.43 -2.21
C VAL A 449 19.94 -2.68 -0.95
N ILE A 450 19.29 -3.01 0.16
CA ILE A 450 19.47 -2.35 1.45
C ILE A 450 20.41 -3.19 2.32
N MET A 451 21.33 -2.53 3.00
CA MET A 451 22.34 -3.11 3.88
C MET A 451 22.25 -2.44 5.26
N SER A 452 21.82 -3.20 6.26
CA SER A 452 21.70 -2.69 7.63
C SER A 452 23.07 -2.55 8.29
N ASN A 453 23.28 -1.45 9.02
CA ASN A 453 24.46 -1.28 9.87
C ASN A 453 24.43 -2.27 11.03
N ARG A 454 25.61 -2.62 11.55
CA ARG A 454 25.66 -3.47 12.73
C ARG A 454 25.17 -2.72 13.97
N LEU A 455 24.41 -3.39 14.81
CA LEU A 455 24.10 -2.90 16.16
C LEU A 455 25.40 -2.69 16.94
N SER A 456 25.50 -1.52 17.58
CA SER A 456 26.70 -1.05 18.28
C SER A 456 27.95 -0.92 17.39
N GLY A 457 27.81 -1.00 16.06
CA GLY A 457 28.85 -0.68 15.09
C GLY A 457 28.90 0.81 14.78
N SER A 458 29.84 1.22 13.91
CA SER A 458 29.87 2.61 13.43
C SER A 458 28.87 2.80 12.29
N ASN A 459 28.06 3.85 12.34
CA ASN A 459 27.11 4.18 11.26
C ASN A 459 27.78 4.42 9.89
N THR A 460 29.09 4.64 9.87
CA THR A 460 29.87 4.90 8.65
C THR A 460 30.59 3.66 8.08
N GLU A 461 30.57 2.52 8.78
CA GLU A 461 31.43 1.36 8.47
C GLU A 461 31.11 0.68 7.11
N LEU A 462 29.90 0.90 6.60
CA LEU A 462 29.42 0.38 5.32
C LEU A 462 29.47 1.41 4.18
N LEU A 463 29.68 2.71 4.44
CA LEU A 463 29.53 3.75 3.41
C LEU A 463 30.46 3.53 2.22
N GLN A 464 31.75 3.27 2.47
CA GLN A 464 32.72 3.04 1.40
C GLN A 464 32.37 1.77 0.59
N PHE A 465 31.93 0.71 1.29
CA PHE A 465 31.56 -0.56 0.66
C PHE A 465 30.32 -0.39 -0.23
N ALA A 466 29.23 0.15 0.32
CA ALA A 466 27.98 0.35 -0.39
C ALA A 466 28.11 1.41 -1.50
N SER A 467 29.00 2.39 -1.35
CA SER A 467 29.33 3.36 -2.41
C SER A 467 29.87 2.71 -3.68
N GLY A 468 30.42 1.48 -3.62
CA GLY A 468 30.88 0.74 -4.80
C GLY A 468 29.78 0.02 -5.58
N LEU A 469 28.52 0.08 -5.13
CA LEU A 469 27.41 -0.73 -5.64
C LEU A 469 26.33 0.15 -6.28
N SER A 470 25.70 -0.30 -7.36
CA SER A 470 24.59 0.45 -7.97
C SER A 470 23.26 0.19 -7.25
N ARG A 471 22.46 1.25 -7.05
CA ARG A 471 21.17 1.21 -6.33
C ARG A 471 21.30 0.56 -4.95
N SER A 472 22.39 0.87 -4.26
CA SER A 472 22.64 0.47 -2.88
C SER A 472 22.07 1.50 -1.90
N VAL A 473 21.64 0.99 -0.76
CA VAL A 473 21.07 1.76 0.34
C VAL A 473 21.71 1.27 1.63
N VAL A 474 22.10 2.17 2.52
CA VAL A 474 22.51 1.86 3.88
C VAL A 474 21.35 2.16 4.81
N ASP A 475 21.01 1.19 5.66
CA ASP A 475 19.98 1.35 6.69
C ASP A 475 20.59 1.75 8.03
N VAL A 476 19.94 2.70 8.71
CA VAL A 476 20.22 3.13 10.08
C VAL A 476 18.94 3.15 10.89
N HIS A 477 19.02 2.63 12.11
CA HIS A 477 17.88 2.59 13.02
C HIS A 477 18.09 3.60 14.14
N TYR A 478 17.11 4.47 14.36
CA TYR A 478 17.20 5.56 15.33
C TYR A 478 16.09 5.46 16.37
N TYR A 479 16.50 5.08 17.57
CA TYR A 479 15.66 5.03 18.75
C TYR A 479 16.18 6.03 19.81
N ASN A 480 15.30 6.84 20.38
CA ASN A 480 15.60 7.59 21.62
C ASN A 480 15.23 6.74 22.86
N LEU A 481 15.61 5.47 22.78
CA LEU A 481 15.37 4.42 23.75
C LEU A 481 16.64 3.54 23.80
N PHE A 482 16.66 2.57 24.72
CA PHE A 482 17.71 1.54 24.83
C PHE A 482 19.12 2.04 25.20
N SER A 483 19.24 3.29 25.63
CA SER A 483 20.47 3.85 26.20
C SER A 483 20.15 4.64 27.46
N ASP A 484 20.96 4.46 28.50
CA ASP A 484 20.77 5.12 29.80
C ASP A 484 20.81 6.64 29.71
N ILE A 485 21.37 7.21 28.65
CA ILE A 485 21.38 8.66 28.44
C ILE A 485 19.96 9.23 28.34
N PHE A 486 19.00 8.45 27.84
CA PHE A 486 17.61 8.88 27.68
C PHE A 486 16.82 8.78 28.99
N ASN A 487 17.33 8.01 29.96
CA ASN A 487 16.72 7.88 31.27
C ASN A 487 16.81 9.22 32.01
N GLY A 488 15.67 9.85 32.25
CA GLY A 488 15.58 11.14 32.94
C GLY A 488 15.77 12.36 32.04
N MET A 489 15.92 12.20 30.73
CA MET A 489 15.80 13.34 29.81
C MET A 489 14.38 13.91 29.84
N THR A 490 14.27 15.23 29.89
CA THR A 490 12.99 15.94 29.73
C THR A 490 12.48 15.86 28.29
N VAL A 491 11.22 16.23 28.08
CA VAL A 491 10.61 16.39 26.74
C VAL A 491 11.50 17.23 25.82
N GLN A 492 11.94 18.40 26.28
CA GLN A 492 12.72 19.32 25.45
C GLN A 492 14.10 18.75 25.12
N GLN A 493 14.76 18.09 26.08
CA GLN A 493 16.07 17.46 25.85
C GLN A 493 15.98 16.34 24.80
N ASN A 494 14.90 15.55 24.80
CA ASN A 494 14.69 14.54 23.76
C ASN A 494 14.49 15.16 22.37
N ILE A 495 13.67 16.21 22.28
CA ILE A 495 13.44 16.94 21.03
C ILE A 495 14.74 17.58 20.51
N ASP A 496 15.51 18.21 21.41
CA ASP A 496 16.79 18.82 21.08
C ASP A 496 17.81 17.77 20.65
N TYR A 497 17.81 16.58 21.25
CA TYR A 497 18.66 15.47 20.85
C TYR A 497 18.36 15.02 19.42
N VAL A 498 17.09 14.96 19.02
CA VAL A 498 16.71 14.65 17.62
C VAL A 498 17.23 15.74 16.68
N ASN A 499 16.93 17.01 16.98
CA ASN A 499 17.27 18.16 16.14
C ASN A 499 18.78 18.38 16.00
N ASN A 500 19.57 18.00 17.01
CA ASN A 500 21.01 18.22 17.05
C ASN A 500 21.79 16.92 16.78
N ASN A 501 21.68 15.94 17.68
CA ASN A 501 22.49 14.72 17.64
C ASN A 501 22.08 13.80 16.50
N ARG A 502 20.81 13.38 16.42
CA ARG A 502 20.33 12.53 15.31
C ARG A 502 20.47 13.23 13.96
N SER A 503 20.24 14.54 13.94
CA SER A 503 20.46 15.35 12.75
C SER A 503 21.91 15.32 12.27
N SER A 504 22.88 15.44 13.18
CA SER A 504 24.31 15.35 12.89
C SER A 504 24.73 13.95 12.46
N GLU A 505 24.22 12.91 13.13
CA GLU A 505 24.47 11.52 12.76
C GLU A 505 23.97 11.21 11.35
N LEU A 506 22.75 11.65 11.01
CA LEU A 506 22.19 11.49 9.68
C LEU A 506 23.02 12.24 8.62
N ASN A 507 23.45 13.47 8.91
CA ASN A 507 24.32 14.25 8.02
C ASN A 507 25.69 13.58 7.80
N THR A 508 26.16 12.79 8.76
CA THR A 508 27.44 12.07 8.65
C THR A 508 27.36 10.89 7.68
N VAL A 509 26.20 10.23 7.59
CA VAL A 509 26.00 9.11 6.67
C VAL A 509 25.54 9.55 5.28
N ILE A 510 24.88 10.71 5.16
CA ILE A 510 24.54 11.33 3.89
C ILE A 510 25.80 11.95 3.29
N THR A 511 26.39 11.28 2.30
CA THR A 511 27.61 11.73 1.63
C THR A 511 27.38 12.03 0.15
N ALA A 512 28.08 13.03 -0.37
CA ALA A 512 28.04 13.33 -1.80
C ALA A 512 28.55 12.13 -2.61
N ASN A 513 27.72 11.63 -3.53
CA ASN A 513 27.96 10.41 -4.33
C ASN A 513 28.00 9.08 -3.53
N GLY A 514 27.58 9.08 -2.25
CA GLY A 514 27.46 7.88 -1.42
C GLY A 514 26.30 6.96 -1.82
N PRO A 515 26.07 5.87 -1.05
CA PRO A 515 24.81 5.11 -1.15
C PRO A 515 23.63 5.99 -0.72
N LEU A 516 22.41 5.57 -1.08
CA LEU A 516 21.23 6.19 -0.48
C LEU A 516 21.14 5.80 1.01
N VAL A 517 20.50 6.63 1.82
CA VAL A 517 20.36 6.41 3.27
C VAL A 517 18.90 6.22 3.60
N PHE A 518 18.59 5.15 4.31
CA PHE A 518 17.27 4.80 4.80
C PHE A 518 17.27 4.85 6.32
N VAL A 519 16.27 5.51 6.91
CA VAL A 519 15.99 5.38 8.36
C VAL A 519 14.93 4.29 8.50
N GLY A 520 15.33 3.03 8.46
CA GLY A 520 14.44 1.87 8.35
C GLY A 520 13.62 1.58 9.59
N GLU A 521 14.07 2.05 10.75
CA GLU A 521 13.31 1.95 11.98
C GLU A 521 13.46 3.18 12.87
N TRP A 522 12.31 3.70 13.32
CA TRP A 522 12.19 4.74 14.33
C TRP A 522 10.78 4.74 14.92
N VAL A 523 10.62 5.31 16.13
CA VAL A 523 9.33 5.41 16.84
C VAL A 523 9.17 6.72 17.58
N ALA A 524 7.93 7.03 17.94
CA ALA A 524 7.62 8.18 18.79
C ALA A 524 7.45 7.81 20.28
N GLU A 525 7.84 6.59 20.68
CA GLU A 525 7.97 6.19 22.08
C GLU A 525 9.33 6.63 22.67
N TRP A 526 9.35 6.92 23.97
CA TRP A 526 10.50 7.45 24.71
C TRP A 526 10.38 7.20 26.22
N ALA A 527 11.46 7.40 26.99
CA ALA A 527 11.47 7.16 28.43
C ALA A 527 10.79 8.25 29.29
N VAL A 528 10.04 9.20 28.69
CA VAL A 528 9.46 10.34 29.41
C VAL A 528 8.10 9.98 30.01
N SER A 529 8.04 9.88 31.34
CA SER A 529 6.79 9.64 32.07
C SER A 529 5.86 10.86 32.10
N GLY A 530 4.57 10.66 31.82
CA GLY A 530 3.54 11.71 31.99
C GLY A 530 3.55 12.82 30.93
N ALA A 531 4.23 12.60 29.79
CA ALA A 531 4.23 13.54 28.67
C ALA A 531 2.81 13.77 28.11
N SER A 532 2.52 15.02 27.73
CA SER A 532 1.23 15.36 27.11
C SER A 532 1.15 14.86 25.67
N LYS A 533 -0.06 14.81 25.12
CA LYS A 533 -0.24 14.51 23.69
C LYS A 533 0.52 15.50 22.81
N GLU A 534 0.51 16.78 23.16
CA GLU A 534 1.25 17.83 22.47
C GLU A 534 2.77 17.59 22.51
N ASP A 535 3.30 17.03 23.58
CA ASP A 535 4.71 16.67 23.68
C ASP A 535 5.08 15.53 22.72
N TYR A 536 4.27 14.48 22.66
CA TYR A 536 4.45 13.40 21.67
C TYR A 536 4.33 13.91 20.24
N GLN A 537 3.38 14.81 19.96
CA GLN A 537 3.25 15.44 18.64
C GLN A 537 4.50 16.22 18.26
N ARG A 538 5.05 17.01 19.19
CA ARG A 538 6.29 17.79 18.96
C ARG A 538 7.49 16.88 18.73
N PHE A 539 7.59 15.79 19.48
CA PHE A 539 8.67 14.82 19.34
C PHE A 539 8.60 14.04 18.04
N ALA A 540 7.42 13.52 17.68
CA ALA A 540 7.22 12.85 16.41
C ALA A 540 7.46 13.79 15.23
N GLN A 541 7.05 15.06 15.34
CA GLN A 541 7.32 16.06 14.29
C GLN A 541 8.82 16.32 14.12
N ALA A 542 9.58 16.50 15.21
CA ALA A 542 11.02 16.69 15.13
C ALA A 542 11.72 15.50 14.43
N GLN A 543 11.27 14.27 14.71
CA GLN A 543 11.76 13.08 14.05
C GLN A 543 11.39 13.05 12.56
N LEU A 544 10.15 13.36 12.20
CA LEU A 544 9.73 13.46 10.79
C LEU A 544 10.53 14.52 10.02
N ASP A 545 10.80 15.67 10.64
CA ASP A 545 11.58 16.76 10.04
C ASP A 545 13.04 16.34 9.80
N VAL A 546 13.64 15.63 10.76
CA VAL A 546 15.05 15.18 10.69
C VAL A 546 15.20 13.97 9.77
N TYR A 547 14.43 12.90 9.99
CA TYR A 547 14.51 11.64 9.26
C TYR A 547 13.92 11.75 7.85
N GLY A 548 13.01 12.70 7.61
CA GLY A 548 12.51 13.05 6.27
C GLY A 548 13.60 13.50 5.29
N ARG A 549 14.79 13.86 5.79
CA ARG A 549 15.97 14.23 4.97
C ARG A 549 16.76 13.03 4.47
N ALA A 550 16.47 11.82 4.94
CA ALA A 550 17.11 10.60 4.47
C ALA A 550 16.87 10.41 2.96
N THR A 551 17.93 10.12 2.21
CA THR A 551 17.92 10.19 0.74
C THR A 551 17.16 9.06 0.06
N PHE A 552 16.95 7.94 0.77
CA PHE A 552 16.04 6.87 0.35
C PHE A 552 14.64 7.08 0.93
N GLY A 553 14.55 7.43 2.22
CA GLY A 553 13.31 7.59 2.95
C GLY A 553 13.40 7.11 4.40
N TRP A 554 12.26 6.79 5.00
CA TRP A 554 12.16 6.29 6.36
C TRP A 554 11.02 5.28 6.52
N ALA A 555 11.11 4.40 7.53
CA ALA A 555 10.02 3.51 7.93
C ALA A 555 9.77 3.55 9.44
N TYR A 556 8.52 3.77 9.84
CA TYR A 556 8.11 3.76 11.25
C TYR A 556 7.98 2.33 11.76
N TRP A 557 8.45 2.03 12.98
CA TRP A 557 8.32 0.72 13.61
C TRP A 557 7.22 0.73 14.69
N THR A 558 6.02 0.22 14.50
CA THR A 558 5.48 -0.63 13.43
C THR A 558 4.02 -0.21 13.16
N LEU A 559 3.31 -0.84 12.22
CA LEU A 559 1.91 -0.51 11.93
C LEU A 559 0.99 -0.77 13.14
N LYS A 560 1.12 -1.95 13.76
CA LYS A 560 0.25 -2.43 14.85
C LYS A 560 1.10 -2.99 15.99
N ASN A 561 0.71 -2.65 17.21
CA ASN A 561 1.36 -3.05 18.45
C ASN A 561 0.35 -2.88 19.60
N VAL A 562 0.44 -3.71 20.64
CA VAL A 562 -0.35 -3.55 21.87
C VAL A 562 0.01 -2.27 22.64
N GLU A 563 1.26 -1.82 22.53
CA GLU A 563 1.74 -0.56 23.07
C GLU A 563 1.44 0.60 22.11
N ASN A 564 0.62 1.54 22.58
CA ASN A 564 0.00 2.56 21.74
C ASN A 564 0.98 3.40 20.90
N HIS A 565 2.09 3.89 21.48
CA HIS A 565 3.05 4.73 20.74
C HIS A 565 4.05 3.95 19.90
N TRP A 566 4.02 2.62 19.93
CA TRP A 566 4.69 1.75 18.97
C TRP A 566 3.78 1.41 17.77
N SER A 567 2.46 1.65 17.86
CA SER A 567 1.52 1.46 16.76
C SER A 567 1.31 2.76 15.97
N LEU A 568 1.85 2.82 14.75
CA LEU A 568 1.61 3.96 13.85
C LEU A 568 0.13 4.17 13.56
N ARG A 569 -0.64 3.08 13.38
CA ARG A 569 -2.08 3.18 13.16
C ARG A 569 -2.78 3.86 14.33
N TRP A 570 -2.49 3.44 15.56
CA TRP A 570 -3.02 4.09 16.75
C TRP A 570 -2.60 5.56 16.83
N MET A 571 -1.33 5.87 16.55
CA MET A 571 -0.79 7.23 16.57
C MET A 571 -1.51 8.15 15.57
N ILE A 572 -1.84 7.65 14.38
CA ILE A 572 -2.59 8.40 13.36
C ILE A 572 -4.06 8.55 13.78
N ASP A 573 -4.73 7.45 14.12
CA ASP A 573 -6.16 7.44 14.45
C ASP A 573 -6.48 8.31 15.69
N ASN A 574 -5.53 8.42 16.62
CA ASN A 574 -5.64 9.26 17.80
C ASN A 574 -5.03 10.65 17.62
N GLY A 575 -4.47 10.98 16.45
CA GLY A 575 -3.94 12.31 16.11
C GLY A 575 -2.69 12.71 16.91
N TYR A 576 -1.85 11.74 17.26
CA TYR A 576 -0.49 11.97 17.80
C TYR A 576 0.52 12.19 16.68
N ILE A 577 0.29 11.58 15.51
CA ILE A 577 1.07 11.81 14.29
C ILE A 577 0.11 12.24 13.17
N SER A 578 0.49 13.29 12.45
CA SER A 578 -0.17 13.68 11.20
C SER A 578 0.85 13.56 10.08
N LEU A 579 0.61 12.63 9.16
CA LEU A 579 1.45 12.49 7.97
C LEU A 579 1.08 13.50 6.88
N PHE A 580 -0.11 14.09 6.94
CA PHE A 580 -0.53 15.17 6.04
C PHE A 580 0.09 16.50 6.45
N CYS A 581 0.48 17.34 5.47
CA CYS A 581 0.89 18.72 5.70
C CYS A 581 -0.19 19.49 6.47
N ASN A 582 -0.01 19.60 7.79
CA ASN A 582 -0.89 20.34 8.67
C ASN A 582 -0.35 21.76 8.79
N VAL A 583 -0.82 22.68 7.94
CA VAL A 583 -0.51 24.11 8.09
C VAL A 583 -1.18 24.59 9.37
N LYS A 584 -0.41 24.79 10.44
CA LYS A 584 -0.91 25.36 11.70
C LYS A 584 -1.34 26.81 11.45
N THR A 585 -2.60 27.12 11.75
CA THR A 585 -3.09 28.51 11.72
C THR A 585 -2.48 29.29 12.90
N LEU A 586 -1.60 30.24 12.61
CA LEU A 586 -1.07 31.19 13.60
C LEU A 586 -2.03 32.39 13.68
N HIS A 587 -2.49 32.75 14.88
CA HIS A 587 -3.36 33.92 15.08
C HIS A 587 -2.62 35.26 14.94
N THR A 588 -1.30 35.24 15.00
CA THR A 588 -0.39 36.39 14.80
C THR A 588 0.84 35.87 14.07
N PRO A 589 0.78 35.73 12.73
CA PRO A 589 1.94 35.31 11.95
C PRO A 589 3.06 36.36 12.04
N PRO A 590 4.34 35.96 11.90
CA PRO A 590 5.41 36.93 11.66
C PRO A 590 5.16 37.68 10.33
N PRO A 591 5.76 38.86 10.13
CA PRO A 591 5.67 39.58 8.85
C PRO A 591 6.08 38.70 7.67
N PRO A 592 5.50 38.88 6.46
CA PRO A 592 5.91 38.17 5.26
C PRO A 592 7.41 38.29 5.02
N ASP A 593 8.06 37.20 4.60
CA ASP A 593 9.50 37.21 4.30
C ASP A 593 9.76 38.12 3.09
N PRO A 594 10.53 39.22 3.21
CA PRO A 594 10.78 40.12 2.09
C PRO A 594 11.39 39.45 0.85
N ASN A 595 12.03 38.29 1.00
CA ASN A 595 12.62 37.53 -0.11
C ASN A 595 11.69 36.44 -0.67
N GLU A 596 10.53 36.19 -0.06
CA GLU A 596 9.57 35.20 -0.56
C GLU A 596 9.21 35.41 -2.05
N PRO A 597 9.01 36.64 -2.57
CA PRO A 597 8.70 36.85 -3.99
C PRO A 597 9.78 36.36 -4.94
N SER A 598 11.07 36.56 -4.60
CA SER A 598 12.19 36.11 -5.43
C SER A 598 12.42 34.60 -5.28
N ASN A 599 12.35 34.07 -4.05
CA ASN A 599 12.50 32.65 -3.76
C ASN A 599 11.42 31.81 -4.47
N VAL A 600 10.16 32.27 -4.43
CA VAL A 600 9.03 31.63 -5.11
C VAL A 600 9.21 31.69 -6.63
N ALA A 601 9.64 32.83 -7.17
CA ALA A 601 9.89 32.96 -8.60
C ALA A 601 11.02 32.07 -9.11
N GLU A 602 12.12 31.95 -8.35
CA GLU A 602 13.24 31.07 -8.68
C GLU A 602 12.84 29.59 -8.63
N ALA A 603 12.14 29.18 -7.57
CA ALA A 603 11.65 27.82 -7.40
C ALA A 603 10.71 27.42 -8.55
N ILE A 604 9.68 28.22 -8.84
CA ILE A 604 8.70 27.93 -9.90
C ILE A 604 9.36 27.89 -11.28
N SER A 605 10.35 28.75 -11.52
CA SER A 605 11.07 28.78 -12.80
C SER A 605 11.86 27.49 -13.04
N SER A 606 12.34 26.82 -11.98
CA SER A 606 13.03 25.54 -12.07
C SER A 606 12.09 24.36 -12.40
N TRP A 607 10.78 24.48 -12.13
CA TRP A 607 9.82 23.37 -12.24
C TRP A 607 9.29 23.12 -13.66
N GLY A 608 9.63 23.98 -14.63
CA GLY A 608 9.20 23.79 -16.02
C GLY A 608 7.70 24.02 -16.27
N LEU A 609 6.97 24.64 -15.34
CA LEU A 609 5.52 24.83 -15.43
C LEU A 609 5.12 25.98 -16.36
N ASP A 610 4.12 25.79 -17.21
CA ASP A 610 3.64 26.83 -18.15
C ASP A 610 2.40 27.60 -17.66
N TYR A 611 1.73 27.12 -16.61
CA TYR A 611 0.57 27.74 -15.99
C TYR A 611 0.63 27.55 -14.48
N ILE A 612 0.39 28.60 -13.69
CA ILE A 612 0.34 28.55 -12.24
C ILE A 612 -0.86 29.31 -11.69
N VAL A 613 -1.48 28.75 -10.66
CA VAL A 613 -2.55 29.39 -9.89
C VAL A 613 -1.98 29.72 -8.51
N ILE A 614 -2.03 30.99 -8.12
CA ILE A 614 -1.64 31.43 -6.78
C ILE A 614 -2.92 31.69 -5.97
N THR A 615 -3.02 31.04 -4.82
CA THR A 615 -4.12 31.22 -3.86
C THR A 615 -3.54 31.65 -2.53
N SER A 616 -4.00 32.79 -1.99
CA SER A 616 -3.64 33.26 -0.66
C SER A 616 -4.90 33.49 0.17
N PHE A 617 -4.76 33.43 1.50
CA PHE A 617 -5.70 34.08 2.41
C PHE A 617 -5.31 35.56 2.53
N ASP A 618 -6.28 36.44 2.81
CA ASP A 618 -6.00 37.85 3.04
C ASP A 618 -5.24 38.00 4.38
N HIS A 619 -4.14 38.75 4.35
CA HIS A 619 -3.39 39.12 5.55
C HIS A 619 -4.11 40.29 6.23
N ASP A 620 -5.23 40.00 6.91
CA ASP A 620 -6.04 41.00 7.62
C ASP A 620 -5.21 41.83 8.64
N ASP A 621 -4.04 41.32 9.04
CA ASP A 621 -3.05 41.99 9.91
C ASP A 621 -2.22 43.07 9.21
N LEU A 622 -2.17 43.12 7.87
CA LEU A 622 -1.42 44.09 7.08
C LEU A 622 -2.31 45.19 6.48
N LEU A 623 -1.79 46.41 6.39
CA LEU A 623 -2.52 47.57 5.83
C LEU A 623 -2.90 47.37 4.36
N ASP A 624 -2.05 46.70 3.58
CA ASP A 624 -2.25 46.37 2.17
C ASP A 624 -2.83 44.96 1.97
N GLN A 625 -3.16 44.28 3.07
CA GLN A 625 -3.69 42.91 3.11
C GLN A 625 -2.80 41.87 2.38
N GLY A 626 -1.51 42.16 2.19
CA GLY A 626 -0.56 41.31 1.46
C GLY A 626 -0.52 41.52 -0.06
N SER A 627 -1.24 42.51 -0.59
CA SER A 627 -1.34 42.76 -2.03
C SER A 627 -0.03 43.22 -2.69
N ASP A 628 0.87 43.89 -1.95
CA ASP A 628 2.19 44.30 -2.43
C ASP A 628 3.06 43.07 -2.66
N HIS A 629 3.07 42.20 -1.66
CA HIS A 629 3.82 40.95 -1.66
C HIS A 629 3.41 40.04 -2.82
N PHE A 630 2.10 39.96 -3.05
CA PHE A 630 1.52 39.19 -4.13
C PHE A 630 1.85 39.80 -5.51
N THR A 631 1.76 41.13 -5.63
CA THR A 631 2.09 41.85 -6.86
C THR A 631 3.57 41.67 -7.23
N GLU A 632 4.46 41.78 -6.25
CA GLU A 632 5.90 41.57 -6.45
C GLU A 632 6.20 40.13 -6.88
N THR A 633 5.54 39.14 -6.27
CA THR A 633 5.70 37.73 -6.65
C THR A 633 5.30 37.49 -8.11
N VAL A 634 4.18 38.05 -8.56
CA VAL A 634 3.75 37.97 -9.96
C VAL A 634 4.74 38.65 -10.90
N GLN A 635 5.22 39.84 -10.55
CA GLN A 635 6.19 40.58 -11.37
C GLN A 635 7.53 39.86 -11.48
N MET A 636 8.05 39.32 -10.38
CA MET A 636 9.28 38.52 -10.35
C MET A 636 9.14 37.26 -11.20
N MET A 637 8.04 36.51 -11.05
CA MET A 637 7.80 35.33 -11.92
C MET A 637 7.74 35.69 -13.41
N LYS A 638 7.14 36.84 -13.75
CA LYS A 638 7.12 37.35 -15.13
C LYS A 638 8.50 37.78 -15.61
N ALA A 639 9.37 38.27 -14.73
CA ALA A 639 10.75 38.58 -15.06
C ALA A 639 11.58 37.30 -15.33
N PHE A 640 11.45 36.28 -14.49
CA PHE A 640 12.18 35.01 -14.63
C PHE A 640 11.67 34.14 -15.80
N LYS A 641 10.34 34.02 -15.95
CA LYS A 641 9.71 33.24 -17.03
C LYS A 641 8.61 34.07 -17.73
N PRO A 642 8.95 34.95 -18.69
CA PRO A 642 7.98 35.87 -19.33
C PRO A 642 6.75 35.21 -19.97
N LYS A 643 6.87 33.93 -20.36
CA LYS A 643 5.80 33.17 -21.03
C LYS A 643 4.86 32.41 -20.07
N ILE A 644 5.16 32.32 -18.78
CA ILE A 644 4.31 31.60 -17.81
C ILE A 644 2.94 32.27 -17.73
N LEU A 645 1.85 31.49 -17.69
CA LEU A 645 0.51 32.00 -17.44
C LEU A 645 0.22 31.99 -15.94
N ILE A 646 -0.29 33.09 -15.39
CA ILE A 646 -0.50 33.24 -13.94
C ILE A 646 -1.97 33.56 -13.66
N GLU A 647 -2.61 32.75 -12.80
CA GLU A 647 -3.94 32.99 -12.22
C GLU A 647 -3.81 33.41 -10.75
N ALA A 648 -4.63 34.37 -10.31
CA ALA A 648 -4.60 34.91 -8.96
C ALA A 648 -6.00 35.24 -8.42
N LEU A 649 -6.18 35.12 -7.11
CA LEU A 649 -7.35 35.59 -6.36
C LEU A 649 -7.01 36.84 -5.54
N GLY A 650 -7.95 37.79 -5.39
CA GLY A 650 -7.77 38.96 -4.51
C GLY A 650 -9.07 39.64 -4.05
N ASP A 651 -9.01 40.33 -2.91
CA ASP A 651 -10.12 41.09 -2.29
C ASP A 651 -10.12 42.60 -2.62
N HIS A 652 -11.29 43.21 -2.42
CA HIS A 652 -11.85 44.44 -2.96
C HIS A 652 -11.07 45.74 -2.74
N SER A 653 -10.28 45.85 -1.67
CA SER A 653 -9.52 47.07 -1.32
C SER A 653 -8.24 47.21 -2.15
N CYS A 654 -7.67 46.09 -2.60
CA CYS A 654 -6.34 46.03 -3.22
C CYS A 654 -6.32 45.44 -4.65
N VAL A 655 -7.51 45.19 -5.22
CA VAL A 655 -7.69 44.54 -6.55
C VAL A 655 -6.93 45.25 -7.67
N GLU A 656 -6.93 46.59 -7.68
CA GLU A 656 -6.32 47.35 -8.76
C GLU A 656 -4.82 47.05 -8.89
N LYS A 657 -4.13 46.89 -7.75
CA LYS A 657 -2.69 46.64 -7.70
C LYS A 657 -2.35 45.24 -8.22
N VAL A 658 -3.06 44.22 -7.72
CA VAL A 658 -2.89 42.84 -8.16
C VAL A 658 -3.26 42.69 -9.64
N ALA A 659 -4.38 43.26 -10.10
CA ALA A 659 -4.79 43.20 -11.51
C ALA A 659 -3.75 43.82 -12.47
N LYS A 660 -2.99 44.81 -12.01
CA LYS A 660 -1.90 45.47 -12.79
C LYS A 660 -0.54 44.78 -12.67
N SER A 661 -0.41 43.70 -11.89
CA SER A 661 0.87 42.99 -11.68
C SER A 661 1.38 42.20 -12.91
N GLY A 662 0.53 41.99 -13.92
CA GLY A 662 0.88 41.25 -15.13
C GLY A 662 0.33 39.81 -15.18
N LEU A 663 -0.50 39.42 -14.21
CA LEU A 663 -1.23 38.14 -14.24
C LEU A 663 -2.14 38.02 -15.48
N ASN A 664 -2.55 36.79 -15.81
CA ASN A 664 -3.32 36.46 -17.01
C ASN A 664 -4.77 36.10 -16.74
N VAL A 665 -5.08 35.59 -15.55
CA VAL A 665 -6.44 35.28 -15.13
C VAL A 665 -6.68 35.84 -13.72
N PHE A 666 -7.65 36.74 -13.58
CA PHE A 666 -8.09 37.23 -12.28
C PHE A 666 -9.32 36.46 -11.83
N ALA A 667 -9.23 35.75 -10.70
CA ALA A 667 -10.28 34.88 -10.18
C ALA A 667 -10.98 35.47 -8.95
N HIS A 668 -12.30 35.32 -8.85
CA HIS A 668 -13.12 35.79 -7.72
C HIS A 668 -14.11 34.72 -7.23
N VAL A 669 -14.32 34.61 -5.92
CA VAL A 669 -15.21 33.60 -5.30
C VAL A 669 -16.45 34.25 -4.69
N ILE A 670 -17.61 33.67 -4.98
CA ILE A 670 -18.89 33.97 -4.33
C ILE A 670 -19.37 32.71 -3.59
N GLU A 671 -19.39 32.77 -2.26
CA GLU A 671 -19.71 31.62 -1.39
C GLU A 671 -21.20 31.34 -1.19
N THR A 672 -22.09 32.31 -1.44
CA THR A 672 -23.55 32.17 -1.19
C THR A 672 -24.37 33.07 -2.11
N VAL A 673 -25.60 32.67 -2.44
CA VAL A 673 -26.54 33.53 -3.19
C VAL A 673 -27.11 34.63 -2.29
N GLU A 674 -27.40 35.79 -2.89
CA GLU A 674 -27.79 37.02 -2.17
C GLU A 674 -29.02 36.84 -1.27
N SER A 675 -30.00 36.02 -1.67
CA SER A 675 -31.28 35.86 -0.97
C SER A 675 -31.23 35.03 0.33
N VAL A 676 -30.10 34.40 0.65
CA VAL A 676 -29.95 33.50 1.81
C VAL A 676 -29.25 34.21 2.98
N ARG A 677 -28.78 35.45 2.80
CA ARG A 677 -28.09 36.21 3.84
C ARG A 677 -29.07 36.74 4.90
N THR A 678 -29.01 36.23 6.12
CA THR A 678 -29.77 36.77 7.28
C THR A 678 -29.16 38.07 7.81
N TRP A 679 -30.00 38.92 8.40
CA TRP A 679 -29.72 40.30 8.84
C TRP A 679 -28.47 40.49 9.74
N SER A 680 -27.98 39.45 10.40
CA SER A 680 -26.75 39.48 11.21
C SER A 680 -25.44 39.40 10.41
N ALA A 681 -25.50 39.18 9.09
CA ALA A 681 -24.36 39.30 8.16
C ALA A 681 -24.27 40.70 7.50
N ILE A 682 -25.04 41.69 7.99
CA ILE A 682 -25.14 43.05 7.42
C ILE A 682 -23.95 43.95 7.81
N THR A 683 -23.02 43.51 8.66
CA THR A 683 -21.87 44.33 9.09
C THR A 683 -20.55 44.08 8.36
N MET A 684 -20.52 43.30 7.27
CA MET A 684 -19.40 43.33 6.32
C MET A 684 -19.91 43.47 4.88
N LEU A 685 -19.93 44.74 4.46
CA LEU A 685 -20.02 45.25 3.09
C LEU A 685 -21.32 44.92 2.31
N THR A 686 -22.13 45.96 2.19
CA THR A 686 -23.42 46.03 1.48
C THR A 686 -23.37 45.44 0.06
N SER A 687 -24.43 44.72 -0.31
CA SER A 687 -24.63 43.99 -1.58
C SER A 687 -24.46 44.84 -2.85
N ASN A 688 -24.61 46.17 -2.74
CA ASN A 688 -24.40 47.09 -3.86
C ASN A 688 -22.92 47.31 -4.24
N ASN A 689 -21.95 47.04 -3.35
CA ASN A 689 -20.54 47.32 -3.63
C ASN A 689 -19.82 46.21 -4.43
N ARG A 690 -20.18 44.93 -4.27
CA ARG A 690 -19.49 43.82 -4.96
C ARG A 690 -19.79 43.74 -6.47
N LEU A 691 -21.04 43.91 -6.89
CA LEU A 691 -21.40 43.97 -8.32
C LEU A 691 -20.89 45.23 -9.02
N MET A 692 -20.79 46.35 -8.28
CA MET A 692 -20.14 47.57 -8.76
C MET A 692 -18.63 47.35 -8.96
N SER A 693 -17.97 46.60 -8.07
CA SER A 693 -16.56 46.20 -8.24
C SER A 693 -16.32 45.33 -9.45
N LEU A 694 -17.20 44.38 -9.76
CA LEU A 694 -17.03 43.54 -10.95
C LEU A 694 -17.11 44.38 -12.24
N LYS A 695 -18.02 45.35 -12.30
CA LYS A 695 -18.08 46.33 -13.40
C LYS A 695 -16.85 47.26 -13.42
N TRP A 696 -16.38 47.70 -12.25
CA TRP A 696 -15.23 48.59 -12.11
C TRP A 696 -13.91 47.89 -12.48
N GLN A 697 -13.71 46.65 -12.04
CA GLN A 697 -12.59 45.78 -12.43
C GLN A 697 -12.56 45.54 -13.93
N LYS A 698 -13.72 45.27 -14.56
CA LYS A 698 -13.80 45.11 -16.03
C LYS A 698 -13.42 46.38 -16.79
N SER A 699 -13.73 47.57 -16.23
CA SER A 699 -13.32 48.85 -16.83
C SER A 699 -11.81 49.13 -16.76
N MET A 700 -11.06 48.37 -15.95
CA MET A 700 -9.61 48.50 -15.77
C MET A 700 -8.76 47.46 -16.53
N LEU A 701 -9.41 46.52 -17.22
CA LEU A 701 -8.73 45.43 -17.92
C LEU A 701 -8.02 45.96 -19.18
N HIS A 702 -6.74 45.60 -19.32
CA HIS A 702 -6.01 45.70 -20.57
C HIS A 702 -6.32 44.44 -21.41
N LEU A 703 -6.29 44.55 -22.74
CA LEU A 703 -6.55 43.43 -23.66
C LEU A 703 -5.66 42.21 -23.31
N GLY A 704 -6.29 41.07 -22.98
CA GLY A 704 -5.60 39.79 -22.70
C GLY A 704 -5.63 39.31 -21.23
N LEU A 705 -6.34 40.00 -20.33
CA LEU A 705 -6.63 39.54 -18.96
C LEU A 705 -8.04 38.93 -18.89
N LEU A 706 -8.14 37.62 -18.61
CA LEU A 706 -9.43 36.92 -18.46
C LEU A 706 -9.95 37.03 -17.03
N GLN A 707 -11.25 37.29 -16.86
CA GLN A 707 -11.90 37.21 -15.55
C GLN A 707 -12.62 35.87 -15.36
N ARG A 708 -12.30 35.20 -14.26
CA ARG A 708 -12.86 33.91 -13.87
C ARG A 708 -13.64 34.06 -12.57
N HIS A 709 -14.82 33.46 -12.50
CA HIS A 709 -15.63 33.46 -11.28
C HIS A 709 -15.92 32.06 -10.80
N GLN A 710 -15.91 31.89 -9.49
CA GLN A 710 -16.27 30.66 -8.81
C GLN A 710 -17.48 30.89 -7.92
N LEU A 711 -18.49 30.04 -8.07
CA LEU A 711 -19.61 29.94 -7.15
C LEU A 711 -19.45 28.65 -6.35
N CYS A 712 -19.32 28.78 -5.02
CA CYS A 712 -19.33 27.64 -4.10
C CYS A 712 -20.66 27.66 -3.37
N TRP A 713 -21.45 26.58 -3.34
CA TRP A 713 -22.71 26.58 -2.57
C TRP A 713 -22.61 25.86 -1.24
N ALA A 714 -22.89 26.61 -0.19
CA ALA A 714 -23.86 26.17 0.81
C ALA A 714 -25.15 26.98 0.59
N VAL A 715 -26.26 26.30 0.26
CA VAL A 715 -27.65 26.84 0.34
C VAL A 715 -28.11 27.78 -0.80
N ALA A 716 -28.91 27.27 -1.75
CA ALA A 716 -29.81 28.05 -2.60
C ALA A 716 -30.82 27.18 -3.37
N LYS A 717 -32.08 27.63 -3.53
CA LYS A 717 -33.03 27.02 -4.49
C LYS A 717 -32.56 27.27 -5.94
N PRO A 718 -32.84 26.36 -6.90
CA PRO A 718 -32.40 26.50 -8.29
C PRO A 718 -32.73 27.85 -8.94
N GLU A 719 -33.87 28.47 -8.63
CA GLU A 719 -34.24 29.77 -9.20
C GLU A 719 -33.29 30.91 -8.79
N ARG A 720 -32.69 30.83 -7.59
CA ARG A 720 -31.78 31.85 -7.04
C ARG A 720 -30.37 31.76 -7.63
N VAL A 721 -29.97 30.54 -7.94
CA VAL A 721 -28.75 30.24 -8.68
C VAL A 721 -28.77 30.91 -10.04
N ILE A 722 -29.86 30.70 -10.78
CA ILE A 722 -30.07 31.22 -12.14
C ILE A 722 -30.01 32.75 -12.12
N CYS A 723 -30.71 33.40 -11.17
CA CYS A 723 -30.64 34.86 -10.99
C CYS A 723 -29.21 35.35 -10.70
N THR A 724 -28.40 34.59 -9.96
CA THR A 724 -26.99 34.94 -9.70
C THR A 724 -26.15 34.80 -10.97
N MET A 725 -26.38 33.77 -11.78
CA MET A 725 -25.71 33.58 -13.07
C MET A 725 -26.00 34.73 -14.04
N GLU A 726 -27.26 35.18 -14.12
CA GLU A 726 -27.66 36.33 -14.94
C GLU A 726 -26.94 37.61 -14.50
N LYS A 727 -26.83 37.85 -13.19
CA LYS A 727 -26.11 39.02 -12.64
C LYS A 727 -24.61 38.96 -12.92
N VAL A 728 -23.98 37.79 -12.74
CA VAL A 728 -22.55 37.58 -13.04
C VAL A 728 -22.28 37.76 -14.53
N ARG A 729 -23.17 37.28 -15.40
CA ARG A 729 -23.05 37.48 -16.84
C ARG A 729 -23.25 38.94 -17.24
N ALA A 730 -24.22 39.64 -16.64
CA ALA A 730 -24.45 41.06 -16.86
C ALA A 730 -23.29 41.95 -16.37
N ALA A 731 -22.46 41.45 -15.44
CA ALA A 731 -21.20 42.08 -15.05
C ALA A 731 -20.06 41.83 -16.07
N GLY A 732 -20.28 40.98 -17.08
CA GLY A 732 -19.36 40.74 -18.18
C GLY A 732 -18.30 39.67 -17.92
N ILE A 733 -18.51 38.77 -16.97
CA ILE A 733 -17.55 37.70 -16.66
C ILE A 733 -17.47 36.64 -17.75
N ASP A 734 -16.26 36.21 -18.10
CA ASP A 734 -15.99 35.32 -19.24
C ASP A 734 -16.07 33.83 -18.88
N VAL A 735 -15.61 33.45 -17.68
CA VAL A 735 -15.53 32.05 -17.24
C VAL A 735 -16.22 31.85 -15.90
N MET A 736 -17.04 30.80 -15.79
CA MET A 736 -17.76 30.45 -14.56
C MET A 736 -17.46 29.01 -14.10
N THR A 737 -17.33 28.82 -12.78
CA THR A 737 -17.08 27.50 -12.17
C THR A 737 -18.04 27.22 -11.00
N PHE A 738 -18.63 26.01 -10.91
CA PHE A 738 -19.58 25.59 -9.86
C PHE A 738 -19.08 24.38 -9.07
N GLY A 739 -19.05 24.46 -7.73
CA GLY A 739 -18.67 23.35 -6.83
C GLY A 739 -19.45 23.29 -5.49
N GLN A 740 -19.24 22.25 -4.67
CA GLN A 740 -19.98 21.96 -3.42
C GLN A 740 -19.11 21.58 -2.20
N TYR A 741 -19.58 21.88 -0.97
CA TYR A 741 -18.95 21.54 0.32
C TYR A 741 -19.43 20.19 0.91
N MET A 742 -18.56 19.44 1.63
CA MET A 742 -18.89 18.16 2.34
C MET A 742 -18.38 18.12 3.81
N LYS A 743 -19.02 17.31 4.68
CA LYS A 743 -18.82 17.24 6.15
C LYS A 743 -17.53 16.47 6.58
N PRO A 744 -16.74 16.94 7.58
CA PRO A 744 -15.42 16.35 7.85
C PRO A 744 -15.20 15.68 9.22
N SER A 745 -16.03 15.86 10.27
CA SER A 745 -15.76 15.19 11.57
C SER A 745 -16.96 15.01 12.53
N LYS A 746 -16.76 14.16 13.56
CA LYS A 746 -17.74 13.74 14.60
C LYS A 746 -18.16 14.83 15.60
N ARG A 747 -17.49 16.00 15.65
CA ARG A 747 -17.81 17.11 16.61
C ARG A 747 -18.87 18.11 16.11
N HIS A 748 -19.48 17.83 14.95
CA HIS A 748 -20.54 18.64 14.31
C HIS A 748 -21.88 17.91 14.30
N MET A 749 -23.00 18.64 14.18
CA MET A 749 -24.37 18.09 14.26
C MET A 749 -24.52 16.77 13.48
N PRO A 750 -25.11 15.72 14.08
CA PRO A 750 -25.24 14.42 13.45
C PRO A 750 -25.97 14.51 12.13
N VAL A 751 -25.57 13.68 11.16
CA VAL A 751 -26.40 13.42 9.99
C VAL A 751 -27.65 12.71 10.53
N SER A 752 -28.84 13.29 10.36
CA SER A 752 -30.07 12.69 10.88
C SER A 752 -30.44 11.41 10.15
N GLU A 753 -30.10 11.34 8.85
CA GLU A 753 -30.28 10.18 7.99
C GLU A 753 -29.33 10.32 6.78
N TYR A 754 -28.59 9.27 6.44
CA TYR A 754 -28.02 9.13 5.11
C TYR A 754 -29.11 8.56 4.21
N VAL A 755 -29.41 9.21 3.09
CA VAL A 755 -30.35 8.66 2.11
C VAL A 755 -29.78 7.33 1.62
N THR A 756 -30.36 6.24 2.10
CA THR A 756 -29.97 4.88 1.71
C THR A 756 -30.28 4.70 0.23
N LEU A 757 -29.63 3.74 -0.45
CA LEU A 757 -30.03 3.33 -1.80
C LEU A 757 -31.53 2.98 -1.87
N VAL A 758 -32.11 2.51 -0.76
CA VAL A 758 -33.54 2.24 -0.61
C VAL A 758 -34.37 3.55 -0.57
N ALA A 759 -33.95 4.57 0.18
CA ALA A 759 -34.61 5.88 0.21
C ALA A 759 -34.43 6.64 -1.12
N PHE A 760 -33.28 6.49 -1.78
CA PHE A 760 -33.01 7.02 -3.11
C PHE A 760 -33.92 6.38 -4.18
N LYS A 761 -34.08 5.05 -4.11
CA LYS A 761 -35.08 4.32 -4.90
C LYS A 761 -36.50 4.77 -4.58
N LYS A 762 -36.82 5.04 -3.30
CA LYS A 762 -38.12 5.56 -2.85
C LYS A 762 -38.45 6.94 -3.43
N TYR A 763 -37.48 7.85 -3.50
CA TYR A 763 -37.63 9.17 -4.13
C TYR A 763 -37.72 9.09 -5.66
N ARG A 764 -37.01 8.16 -6.27
CA ARG A 764 -37.17 7.82 -7.69
C ARG A 764 -38.59 7.30 -7.96
N SER A 765 -39.11 6.40 -7.13
CA SER A 765 -40.49 5.91 -7.25
C SER A 765 -41.55 6.97 -6.97
N LEU A 766 -41.31 7.93 -6.08
CA LEU A 766 -42.19 9.09 -5.85
C LEU A 766 -42.21 10.06 -7.05
N GLY A 767 -41.05 10.25 -7.71
CA GLY A 767 -40.97 11.01 -8.95
C GLY A 767 -41.64 10.31 -10.14
N VAL A 768 -41.67 8.97 -10.13
CA VAL A 768 -42.35 8.14 -11.12
C VAL A 768 -43.86 8.04 -10.84
N GLU A 769 -44.30 8.04 -9.57
CA GLU A 769 -45.73 8.11 -9.17
C GLU A 769 -46.43 9.39 -9.66
N MET A 770 -45.69 10.48 -9.87
CA MET A 770 -46.23 11.72 -10.41
C MET A 770 -46.41 11.68 -11.94
N ALA A 771 -45.79 10.72 -12.63
CA ALA A 771 -45.94 10.45 -14.06
C ALA A 771 -46.93 9.31 -14.29
N LYS A 772 -48.20 9.58 -13.97
CA LYS A 772 -49.36 8.70 -14.22
C LYS A 772 -49.40 8.15 -15.66
N SER A 773 -49.61 6.84 -15.82
CA SER A 773 -50.86 6.23 -16.34
C SER A 773 -50.64 4.81 -16.91
N ASP A 774 -51.46 3.88 -16.42
CA ASP A 774 -51.83 2.53 -16.92
C ASP A 774 -50.76 1.39 -16.95
N VAL A 775 -50.63 0.53 -15.90
CA VAL A 775 -51.40 -0.72 -15.56
C VAL A 775 -50.99 -1.93 -16.46
N LEU A 776 -50.59 -3.14 -16.02
CA LEU A 776 -50.50 -3.85 -14.72
C LEU A 776 -49.54 -5.09 -14.82
N VAL A 777 -48.73 -5.36 -13.75
CA VAL A 777 -48.50 -6.65 -13.01
C VAL A 777 -47.82 -7.87 -13.69
N THR A 778 -46.87 -8.63 -13.10
CA THR A 778 -46.31 -8.78 -11.73
C THR A 778 -44.87 -9.31 -11.75
N ALA A 779 -44.14 -9.06 -10.66
CA ALA A 779 -42.93 -9.76 -10.25
C ALA A 779 -43.25 -11.14 -9.63
N ASP A 780 -42.31 -12.08 -9.68
CA ASP A 780 -42.10 -12.97 -8.54
C ASP A 780 -40.59 -13.13 -8.28
N TYR A 781 -40.21 -12.81 -7.04
CA TYR A 781 -38.94 -13.16 -6.44
C TYR A 781 -39.31 -14.23 -5.43
N ARG A 782 -38.83 -15.46 -5.61
CA ARG A 782 -38.82 -16.43 -4.52
C ARG A 782 -37.41 -16.59 -3.98
N GLU A 783 -37.27 -16.05 -2.78
CA GLU A 783 -36.30 -16.46 -1.79
C GLU A 783 -36.26 -17.99 -1.65
N SER A 784 -35.06 -18.54 -1.63
CA SER A 784 -34.52 -19.29 -0.48
C SER A 784 -33.73 -20.54 -0.89
N THR A 785 -32.54 -20.62 -0.28
CA THR A 785 -31.79 -21.82 0.07
C THR A 785 -31.36 -22.73 -1.07
N THR A 786 -30.17 -22.48 -1.64
CA THR A 786 -28.98 -23.34 -1.60
C THR A 786 -27.91 -22.74 -2.52
N TRP A 787 -26.63 -22.95 -2.20
CA TRP A 787 -25.46 -22.45 -2.91
C TRP A 787 -25.52 -22.72 -4.44
N GLY A 788 -25.17 -21.73 -5.27
CA GLY A 788 -24.93 -21.88 -6.72
C GLY A 788 -24.99 -20.57 -7.51
N ASP A 789 -23.89 -20.22 -8.20
CA ASP A 789 -23.78 -19.38 -9.42
C ASP A 789 -24.14 -17.88 -9.41
N ASP A 790 -23.57 -17.09 -8.51
CA ASP A 790 -23.42 -15.64 -8.71
C ASP A 790 -21.94 -15.28 -9.02
N ASP A 791 -21.45 -15.66 -10.19
CA ASP A 791 -20.30 -15.03 -10.86
C ASP A 791 -20.81 -14.32 -12.13
N PRO A 792 -20.59 -12.99 -12.28
CA PRO A 792 -20.99 -12.25 -13.47
C PRO A 792 -20.08 -12.55 -14.65
N SER A 793 -20.20 -13.73 -15.29
CA SER A 793 -19.30 -14.09 -16.39
C SER A 793 -19.76 -15.22 -17.34
N VAL A 794 -20.93 -15.15 -18.02
CA VAL A 794 -21.25 -16.14 -19.10
C VAL A 794 -22.08 -15.58 -20.28
N PHE A 795 -21.43 -15.06 -21.33
CA PHE A 795 -21.98 -14.36 -22.51
C PHE A 795 -22.67 -15.23 -23.59
N LEU A 796 -23.74 -14.73 -24.23
CA LEU A 796 -24.53 -15.46 -25.25
C LEU A 796 -24.62 -14.67 -26.56
N MET A 797 -24.35 -15.28 -27.73
CA MET A 797 -24.67 -14.70 -29.04
C MET A 797 -25.57 -15.64 -29.85
N THR A 798 -26.86 -15.33 -29.99
CA THR A 798 -27.68 -15.82 -31.12
C THR A 798 -28.71 -14.75 -31.51
N LYS A 799 -29.14 -14.76 -32.78
CA LYS A 799 -30.40 -14.15 -33.21
C LYS A 799 -31.33 -15.27 -33.64
N VAL A 800 -32.20 -15.73 -32.73
CA VAL A 800 -33.47 -16.37 -33.09
C VAL A 800 -34.51 -15.88 -32.10
N GLY A 801 -35.64 -15.40 -32.61
CA GLY A 801 -36.77 -15.04 -31.76
C GLY A 801 -37.21 -16.29 -30.98
N MET A 802 -37.35 -16.12 -29.66
CA MET A 802 -37.57 -17.15 -28.63
C MET A 802 -36.30 -17.92 -28.24
N LEU A 803 -35.90 -17.75 -26.96
CA LEU A 803 -35.02 -18.58 -26.12
C LEU A 803 -34.67 -19.96 -26.73
N GLN A 804 -33.69 -20.02 -27.64
CA GLN A 804 -33.23 -21.26 -28.26
C GLN A 804 -31.73 -21.18 -28.58
N GLY A 805 -30.96 -22.14 -28.06
CA GLY A 805 -29.53 -22.34 -28.36
C GLY A 805 -29.29 -23.01 -29.71
N GLU A 806 -28.03 -23.10 -30.15
CA GLU A 806 -27.66 -23.65 -31.48
C GLU A 806 -28.16 -25.09 -31.68
N PHE A 807 -28.25 -25.90 -30.62
CA PHE A 807 -28.86 -27.23 -30.67
C PHE A 807 -30.35 -27.18 -31.07
N GLN A 808 -31.14 -26.32 -30.43
CA GLN A 808 -32.57 -26.17 -30.70
C GLN A 808 -32.82 -25.60 -32.10
N VAL A 809 -31.99 -24.64 -32.52
CA VAL A 809 -32.07 -24.01 -33.85
C VAL A 809 -31.77 -25.02 -34.94
N THR A 810 -30.62 -25.70 -34.86
CA THR A 810 -30.21 -26.67 -35.88
C THR A 810 -31.14 -27.87 -35.94
N ASN A 811 -31.60 -28.36 -34.78
CA ASN A 811 -32.60 -29.42 -34.71
C ASN A 811 -33.98 -28.98 -35.23
N GLY A 812 -34.38 -27.72 -35.02
CA GLY A 812 -35.65 -27.15 -35.47
C GLY A 812 -35.72 -26.95 -36.98
N TYR A 813 -34.63 -26.50 -37.61
CA TYR A 813 -34.55 -26.29 -39.06
C TYR A 813 -34.22 -27.55 -39.86
N GLY A 814 -33.76 -28.63 -39.21
CA GLY A 814 -33.51 -29.92 -39.84
C GLY A 814 -32.58 -29.81 -41.07
N THR A 815 -33.06 -30.21 -42.25
CA THR A 815 -32.27 -30.18 -43.49
C THR A 815 -31.91 -28.77 -43.97
N GLU A 816 -32.59 -27.73 -43.50
CA GLU A 816 -32.32 -26.33 -43.85
C GLU A 816 -31.31 -25.66 -42.91
N ALA A 817 -30.96 -26.31 -41.78
CA ALA A 817 -30.12 -25.74 -40.74
C ALA A 817 -28.76 -25.23 -41.26
N ALA A 818 -28.13 -25.96 -42.18
CA ALA A 818 -26.83 -25.57 -42.73
C ALA A 818 -26.89 -24.25 -43.53
N ALA A 819 -27.97 -24.03 -44.29
CA ALA A 819 -28.16 -22.79 -45.04
C ALA A 819 -28.42 -21.61 -44.11
N VAL A 820 -29.27 -21.80 -43.09
CA VAL A 820 -29.61 -20.78 -42.09
C VAL A 820 -28.39 -20.36 -41.28
N MET A 821 -27.59 -21.32 -40.80
CA MET A 821 -26.38 -21.02 -40.02
C MET A 821 -25.29 -20.36 -40.89
N THR A 822 -25.15 -20.77 -42.15
CA THR A 822 -24.22 -20.13 -43.09
C THR A 822 -24.61 -18.68 -43.38
N GLU A 823 -25.90 -18.41 -43.58
CA GLU A 823 -26.40 -17.04 -43.74
C GLU A 823 -26.15 -16.20 -42.47
N HIS A 824 -26.41 -16.78 -41.29
CA HIS A 824 -26.15 -16.12 -40.01
C HIS A 824 -24.67 -15.73 -39.85
N TRP A 825 -23.74 -16.68 -40.03
CA TRP A 825 -22.31 -16.40 -39.89
C TRP A 825 -21.78 -15.35 -40.88
N ASN A 826 -22.37 -15.27 -42.08
CA ASN A 826 -21.92 -14.33 -43.11
C ASN A 826 -22.51 -12.92 -42.95
N THR A 827 -23.63 -12.77 -42.24
CA THR A 827 -24.38 -11.51 -42.19
C THR A 827 -24.41 -10.85 -40.82
N PHE A 828 -24.18 -11.61 -39.74
CA PHE A 828 -24.40 -11.12 -38.38
C PHE A 828 -23.18 -10.40 -37.79
N ILE A 829 -21.98 -10.90 -38.08
CA ILE A 829 -20.71 -10.26 -37.73
C ILE A 829 -19.86 -10.18 -39.01
N THR A 830 -19.39 -8.98 -39.31
CA THR A 830 -18.70 -8.64 -40.56
C THR A 830 -17.36 -7.96 -40.27
N GLU A 831 -16.56 -7.77 -41.32
CA GLU A 831 -15.31 -7.02 -41.22
C GLU A 831 -15.51 -5.58 -40.69
N ASP A 832 -16.62 -4.94 -41.05
CA ASP A 832 -16.94 -3.58 -40.61
C ASP A 832 -17.15 -3.50 -39.08
N ASP A 833 -17.58 -4.59 -38.44
CA ASP A 833 -17.70 -4.66 -36.99
C ASP A 833 -16.32 -4.67 -36.31
N PHE A 834 -15.34 -5.38 -36.86
CA PHE A 834 -13.95 -5.36 -36.37
C PHE A 834 -13.29 -4.00 -36.57
N LYS A 835 -13.58 -3.36 -37.71
CA LYS A 835 -13.17 -1.97 -37.96
C LYS A 835 -13.78 -1.00 -36.94
N PHE A 836 -15.06 -1.18 -36.60
CA PHE A 836 -15.74 -0.38 -35.59
C PHE A 836 -15.14 -0.59 -34.20
N ILE A 837 -14.91 -1.84 -33.78
CA ILE A 837 -14.30 -2.18 -32.49
C ILE A 837 -12.93 -1.49 -32.33
N SER A 838 -12.08 -1.60 -33.35
CA SER A 838 -10.77 -0.93 -33.38
C SER A 838 -10.90 0.60 -33.32
N GLY A 839 -11.85 1.17 -34.09
CA GLY A 839 -12.17 2.60 -34.06
C GLY A 839 -12.70 3.10 -32.70
N ALA A 840 -13.40 2.24 -31.97
CA ALA A 840 -13.88 2.49 -30.60
C ALA A 840 -12.78 2.30 -29.53
N LYS A 841 -11.52 2.15 -29.94
CA LYS A 841 -10.33 1.97 -29.08
C LYS A 841 -10.36 0.70 -28.21
N LEU A 842 -11.21 -0.26 -28.55
CA LEU A 842 -11.14 -1.60 -27.98
C LEU A 842 -9.98 -2.35 -28.64
N ASN A 843 -9.28 -3.18 -27.86
CA ASN A 843 -8.03 -3.81 -28.28
C ASN A 843 -8.11 -5.35 -28.33
N ALA A 844 -9.24 -5.94 -27.98
CA ALA A 844 -9.47 -7.37 -28.01
C ALA A 844 -10.94 -7.72 -28.29
N VAL A 845 -11.17 -8.93 -28.81
CA VAL A 845 -12.48 -9.55 -29.04
C VAL A 845 -12.50 -10.96 -28.44
N ARG A 846 -13.59 -11.31 -27.76
CA ARG A 846 -13.84 -12.68 -27.27
C ARG A 846 -14.83 -13.35 -28.22
N ILE A 847 -14.49 -14.54 -28.72
CA ILE A 847 -15.29 -15.30 -29.68
C ILE A 847 -15.69 -16.63 -29.05
N PRO A 848 -16.98 -16.83 -28.73
CA PRO A 848 -17.47 -18.10 -28.22
C PRO A 848 -17.52 -19.15 -29.34
N VAL A 849 -17.09 -20.37 -29.02
CA VAL A 849 -17.12 -21.52 -29.93
C VAL A 849 -17.71 -22.75 -29.22
N GLY A 850 -18.45 -23.56 -29.96
CA GLY A 850 -18.94 -24.85 -29.47
C GLY A 850 -18.00 -25.99 -29.84
N TRP A 851 -18.02 -27.08 -29.05
CA TRP A 851 -17.15 -28.24 -29.25
C TRP A 851 -17.25 -28.88 -30.65
N TRP A 852 -18.41 -28.77 -31.31
CA TRP A 852 -18.61 -29.32 -32.65
C TRP A 852 -17.68 -28.69 -33.72
N ILE A 853 -17.09 -27.53 -33.46
CA ILE A 853 -16.11 -26.88 -34.35
C ILE A 853 -14.90 -27.77 -34.66
N ALA A 854 -14.54 -28.67 -33.74
CA ALA A 854 -13.43 -29.61 -33.93
C ALA A 854 -13.72 -30.66 -35.03
N SER A 855 -15.00 -30.84 -35.38
CA SER A 855 -15.48 -31.78 -36.39
C SER A 855 -15.87 -31.09 -37.70
N ASP A 856 -15.60 -29.80 -37.87
CA ASP A 856 -15.87 -29.10 -39.12
C ASP A 856 -15.04 -29.66 -40.29
N PRO A 857 -15.62 -29.79 -41.50
CA PRO A 857 -16.92 -29.26 -41.93
C PRO A 857 -18.10 -30.22 -41.71
N SER A 858 -17.94 -31.30 -40.95
CA SER A 858 -18.96 -32.35 -40.78
C SER A 858 -19.18 -32.69 -39.30
N PRO A 859 -19.73 -31.75 -38.51
CA PRO A 859 -20.02 -31.98 -37.10
C PRO A 859 -21.15 -33.01 -36.90
N PRO A 860 -21.23 -33.59 -35.69
CA PRO A 860 -22.29 -34.52 -35.36
C PRO A 860 -23.66 -33.83 -35.31
N SER A 861 -24.70 -34.54 -35.78
CA SER A 861 -26.08 -34.09 -35.73
C SER A 861 -26.51 -33.73 -34.29
N PRO A 862 -27.27 -32.64 -34.06
CA PRO A 862 -27.91 -31.78 -35.07
C PRO A 862 -27.04 -30.63 -35.59
N PHE A 863 -25.81 -30.46 -35.10
CA PHE A 863 -24.95 -29.33 -35.47
C PHE A 863 -24.57 -29.37 -36.96
N VAL A 864 -24.28 -28.19 -37.52
CA VAL A 864 -23.96 -28.02 -38.95
C VAL A 864 -22.60 -27.39 -39.14
N GLY A 865 -21.89 -27.79 -40.20
CA GLY A 865 -20.52 -27.35 -40.42
C GLY A 865 -20.39 -25.97 -41.06
N GLY A 866 -19.29 -25.27 -40.78
CA GLY A 866 -18.94 -23.97 -41.38
C GLY A 866 -18.50 -22.90 -40.38
N SER A 867 -18.65 -23.17 -39.08
CA SER A 867 -18.21 -22.28 -37.99
C SER A 867 -16.70 -22.00 -38.00
N LEU A 868 -15.87 -22.97 -38.44
CA LEU A 868 -14.43 -22.82 -38.57
C LEU A 868 -14.04 -21.80 -39.66
N LEU A 869 -14.79 -21.74 -40.76
CA LEU A 869 -14.55 -20.75 -41.81
C LEU A 869 -14.86 -19.33 -41.28
N ALA A 870 -15.95 -19.18 -40.53
CA ALA A 870 -16.31 -17.93 -39.88
C ALA A 870 -15.25 -17.48 -38.84
N LEU A 871 -14.74 -18.42 -38.03
CA LEU A 871 -13.67 -18.15 -37.07
C LEU A 871 -12.37 -17.69 -37.78
N ASN A 872 -11.99 -18.32 -38.89
CA ASN A 872 -10.82 -17.92 -39.67
C ASN A 872 -10.96 -16.51 -40.29
N ASN A 873 -12.17 -16.16 -40.74
CA ASN A 873 -12.46 -14.80 -41.20
C ASN A 873 -12.32 -13.80 -40.06
N ALA A 874 -12.83 -14.12 -38.86
CA ALA A 874 -12.69 -13.28 -37.68
C ALA A 874 -11.22 -13.05 -37.26
N PHE A 875 -10.37 -14.09 -37.31
CA PHE A 875 -8.92 -13.93 -37.11
C PHE A 875 -8.29 -13.01 -38.14
N THR A 876 -8.66 -13.19 -39.42
CA THR A 876 -8.15 -12.34 -40.51
C THR A 876 -8.53 -10.87 -40.31
N TRP A 877 -9.77 -10.59 -39.88
CA TRP A 877 -10.23 -9.24 -39.58
C TRP A 877 -9.55 -8.68 -38.32
N ALA A 878 -9.38 -9.48 -37.28
CA ALA A 878 -8.69 -9.07 -36.05
C ALA A 878 -7.25 -8.65 -36.32
N ASP A 879 -6.49 -9.45 -37.09
CA ASP A 879 -5.13 -9.13 -37.50
C ASP A 879 -5.08 -7.84 -38.30
N LYS A 880 -6.03 -7.65 -39.24
CA LYS A 880 -6.12 -6.45 -40.07
C LYS A 880 -6.34 -5.17 -39.25
N TYR A 881 -7.06 -5.25 -38.13
CA TYR A 881 -7.41 -4.11 -37.28
C TYR A 881 -6.65 -4.06 -35.94
N ASN A 882 -5.58 -4.86 -35.80
CA ASN A 882 -4.72 -4.95 -34.63
C ASN A 882 -5.50 -5.26 -33.33
N LEU A 883 -6.48 -6.16 -33.42
CA LEU A 883 -7.28 -6.65 -32.30
C LEU A 883 -6.75 -8.01 -31.84
N LYS A 884 -6.68 -8.25 -30.54
CA LYS A 884 -6.40 -9.59 -29.98
C LYS A 884 -7.66 -10.43 -29.97
N VAL A 885 -7.55 -11.73 -30.28
CA VAL A 885 -8.69 -12.66 -30.23
C VAL A 885 -8.54 -13.58 -29.02
N ILE A 886 -9.61 -13.69 -28.23
CA ILE A 886 -9.77 -14.67 -27.16
C ILE A 886 -10.78 -15.70 -27.65
N ILE A 887 -10.36 -16.95 -27.82
CA ILE A 887 -11.30 -18.05 -28.10
C ILE A 887 -11.87 -18.54 -26.77
N ASP A 888 -13.19 -18.64 -26.71
CA ASP A 888 -13.94 -19.06 -25.54
C ASP A 888 -14.70 -20.35 -25.86
N LEU A 889 -14.29 -21.49 -25.30
CA LEU A 889 -15.01 -22.74 -25.47
C LEU A 889 -16.30 -22.69 -24.63
N HIS A 890 -17.36 -22.24 -25.27
CA HIS A 890 -18.58 -21.80 -24.61
C HIS A 890 -19.63 -22.91 -24.47
N ALA A 891 -19.55 -23.94 -25.31
CA ALA A 891 -20.39 -25.13 -25.21
C ALA A 891 -19.53 -26.40 -25.23
N ALA A 892 -19.48 -27.09 -24.10
CA ALA A 892 -18.79 -28.36 -23.96
C ALA A 892 -19.71 -29.55 -24.32
N PRO A 893 -19.15 -30.72 -24.71
CA PRO A 893 -19.94 -31.91 -24.97
C PRO A 893 -20.80 -32.29 -23.77
N GLY A 894 -22.10 -32.46 -24.00
CA GLY A 894 -23.06 -32.80 -22.93
C GLY A 894 -23.55 -31.62 -22.09
N SER A 895 -23.17 -30.37 -22.42
CA SER A 895 -23.49 -29.15 -21.66
C SER A 895 -22.90 -29.12 -20.24
N GLN A 896 -22.13 -28.07 -19.95
CA GLN A 896 -21.47 -27.88 -18.66
C GLN A 896 -22.35 -27.26 -17.57
N ASN A 897 -23.50 -26.70 -17.93
CA ASN A 897 -24.33 -25.92 -17.00
C ASN A 897 -25.84 -26.06 -17.26
N GLY A 898 -26.28 -26.92 -18.18
CA GLY A 898 -27.70 -27.21 -18.43
C GLY A 898 -28.43 -26.07 -19.15
N TYR A 899 -27.77 -24.94 -19.42
CA TYR A 899 -28.38 -23.82 -20.11
C TYR A 899 -28.33 -23.97 -21.64
N GLU A 900 -29.23 -23.26 -22.32
CA GLU A 900 -29.35 -23.31 -23.78
C GLU A 900 -28.06 -22.85 -24.50
N HIS A 901 -27.27 -21.97 -23.87
CA HIS A 901 -26.02 -21.45 -24.44
C HIS A 901 -24.84 -22.40 -24.40
N SER A 902 -24.90 -23.42 -23.54
CA SER A 902 -23.99 -24.56 -23.59
C SER A 902 -24.54 -25.69 -24.47
N ALA A 903 -25.54 -25.38 -25.31
CA ALA A 903 -26.20 -26.31 -26.21
C ALA A 903 -26.86 -27.50 -25.48
N SER A 904 -27.36 -27.28 -24.26
CA SER A 904 -28.13 -28.31 -23.54
C SER A 904 -29.38 -28.70 -24.32
N ARG A 905 -29.67 -30.00 -24.37
CA ARG A 905 -30.82 -30.56 -25.08
C ARG A 905 -32.12 -30.38 -24.31
N ASP A 906 -32.09 -30.58 -23.00
CA ASP A 906 -33.28 -30.66 -22.13
C ASP A 906 -33.05 -30.05 -20.73
N GLY A 907 -31.92 -29.38 -20.52
CA GLY A 907 -31.54 -28.86 -19.20
C GLY A 907 -30.52 -29.72 -18.47
N SER A 908 -30.16 -30.90 -18.99
CA SER A 908 -29.18 -31.78 -18.37
C SER A 908 -27.75 -31.18 -18.40
N ILE A 909 -27.01 -31.43 -17.32
CA ILE A 909 -25.56 -31.25 -17.24
C ILE A 909 -24.94 -32.64 -17.37
N GLU A 910 -24.40 -32.96 -18.54
CA GLU A 910 -23.74 -34.26 -18.80
C GLU A 910 -22.22 -34.12 -18.93
N TRP A 911 -21.70 -32.90 -19.06
CA TRP A 911 -20.26 -32.67 -19.09
C TRP A 911 -19.60 -33.10 -17.77
N GLY A 912 -18.54 -33.91 -17.88
CA GLY A 912 -17.83 -34.45 -16.71
C GLY A 912 -18.49 -35.65 -16.05
N THR A 913 -19.65 -36.08 -16.53
CA THR A 913 -20.34 -37.29 -16.01
C THR A 913 -19.78 -38.59 -16.59
N THR A 914 -19.07 -38.51 -17.73
CA THR A 914 -18.31 -39.62 -18.31
C THR A 914 -16.97 -39.14 -18.84
N ASP A 915 -15.95 -40.02 -18.78
CA ASP A 915 -14.62 -39.77 -19.34
C ASP A 915 -14.70 -39.34 -20.82
N SER A 916 -15.70 -39.86 -21.56
CA SER A 916 -15.89 -39.52 -22.98
C SER A 916 -16.20 -38.03 -23.24
N THR A 917 -16.92 -37.35 -22.35
CA THR A 917 -17.24 -35.91 -22.49
C THR A 917 -16.04 -35.02 -22.18
N ILE A 918 -15.19 -35.47 -21.25
CA ILE A 918 -13.93 -34.81 -20.90
C ILE A 918 -12.94 -34.98 -22.05
N ASP A 919 -12.76 -36.21 -22.55
CA ASP A 919 -11.87 -36.52 -23.67
C ASP A 919 -12.24 -35.74 -24.94
N GLN A 920 -13.53 -35.59 -25.23
CA GLN A 920 -14.00 -34.76 -26.35
C GLN A 920 -13.71 -33.27 -26.13
N THR A 921 -13.83 -32.77 -24.90
CA THR A 921 -13.45 -31.38 -24.56
C THR A 921 -11.97 -31.14 -24.76
N VAL A 922 -11.14 -32.08 -24.28
CA VAL A 922 -9.68 -32.05 -24.46
C VAL A 922 -9.34 -32.09 -25.94
N ALA A 923 -9.98 -32.96 -26.74
CA ALA A 923 -9.76 -33.04 -28.18
C ALA A 923 -10.09 -31.72 -28.91
N VAL A 924 -11.11 -30.97 -28.46
CA VAL A 924 -11.43 -29.65 -29.02
C VAL A 924 -10.36 -28.62 -28.66
N ILE A 925 -9.93 -28.61 -27.40
CA ILE A 925 -8.86 -27.73 -26.93
C ILE A 925 -7.57 -28.03 -27.72
N GLU A 926 -7.23 -29.31 -27.91
CA GLU A 926 -6.10 -29.74 -28.72
C GLU A 926 -6.26 -29.37 -30.19
N PHE A 927 -7.47 -29.48 -30.77
CA PHE A 927 -7.76 -29.08 -32.16
C PHE A 927 -7.59 -27.58 -32.40
N LEU A 928 -8.05 -26.75 -31.45
CA LEU A 928 -7.89 -25.30 -31.48
C LEU A 928 -6.41 -24.92 -31.21
N ALA A 929 -5.77 -25.61 -30.27
CA ALA A 929 -4.38 -25.39 -29.89
C ALA A 929 -3.36 -25.86 -30.92
N ALA A 930 -3.64 -26.90 -31.71
CA ALA A 930 -2.76 -27.37 -32.79
C ALA A 930 -2.56 -26.33 -33.91
N ARG A 931 -3.35 -25.25 -33.87
CA ARG A 931 -3.26 -24.09 -34.77
C ARG A 931 -2.63 -22.86 -34.10
N ALA A 932 -2.28 -22.95 -32.82
CA ALA A 932 -1.50 -21.97 -32.07
C ALA A 932 -0.15 -22.59 -31.65
N SER A 933 0.86 -21.78 -31.31
CA SER A 933 2.18 -22.32 -30.95
C SER A 933 2.13 -22.99 -29.56
N LYS A 934 3.04 -23.94 -29.28
CA LYS A 934 3.15 -24.62 -27.97
C LYS A 934 3.29 -23.64 -26.79
N GLU A 935 3.83 -22.45 -27.02
CA GLU A 935 3.92 -21.35 -26.04
C GLU A 935 2.57 -20.68 -25.76
N ASP A 936 1.64 -20.69 -26.72
CA ASP A 936 0.28 -20.17 -26.56
C ASP A 936 -0.61 -21.14 -25.76
N TYR A 937 -0.35 -22.45 -25.84
CA TYR A 937 -1.01 -23.47 -24.99
C TYR A 937 -0.72 -23.27 -23.51
N GLN A 938 0.55 -23.00 -23.17
CA GLN A 938 0.96 -22.73 -21.79
C GLN A 938 0.36 -21.42 -21.27
N ARG A 939 0.24 -20.40 -22.13
CA ARG A 939 -0.41 -19.13 -21.78
C ARG A 939 -1.92 -19.26 -21.61
N PHE A 940 -2.59 -20.05 -22.44
CA PHE A 940 -4.03 -20.26 -22.35
C PHE A 940 -4.43 -21.10 -21.12
N ALA A 941 -3.71 -22.20 -20.85
CA ALA A 941 -3.94 -23.03 -19.67
C ALA A 941 -3.64 -22.26 -18.37
N GLN A 942 -2.58 -21.45 -18.35
CA GLN A 942 -2.27 -20.58 -17.23
C GLN A 942 -3.32 -19.47 -17.07
N ALA A 943 -3.79 -18.86 -18.16
CA ALA A 943 -4.83 -17.83 -18.11
C ALA A 943 -6.19 -18.38 -17.62
N GLN A 944 -6.56 -19.61 -17.97
CA GLN A 944 -7.77 -20.26 -17.45
C GLN A 944 -7.65 -20.56 -15.93
N LEU A 945 -6.50 -21.07 -15.48
CA LEU A 945 -6.23 -21.30 -14.05
C LEU A 945 -6.16 -19.99 -13.24
N ASP A 946 -5.62 -18.93 -13.85
CA ASP A 946 -5.54 -17.60 -13.24
C ASP A 946 -6.91 -16.90 -13.20
N VAL A 947 -7.78 -17.13 -14.18
CA VAL A 947 -9.15 -16.58 -14.23
C VAL A 947 -10.03 -17.18 -13.13
N TYR A 948 -9.97 -18.50 -12.90
CA TYR A 948 -10.74 -19.14 -11.83
C TYR A 948 -10.21 -18.86 -10.42
N GLY A 949 -9.00 -18.33 -10.29
CA GLY A 949 -8.40 -17.96 -8.99
C GLY A 949 -8.33 -16.46 -8.69
N ARG A 950 -8.32 -15.57 -9.71
CA ARG A 950 -7.97 -14.15 -9.55
C ARG A 950 -8.48 -13.30 -10.73
N ALA A 951 -9.73 -12.83 -10.72
CA ALA A 951 -10.19 -11.93 -11.79
C ALA A 951 -9.44 -10.57 -11.78
N THR A 952 -8.44 -10.41 -12.67
CA THR A 952 -7.70 -9.16 -12.95
C THR A 952 -7.45 -8.90 -14.46
N PHE A 953 -8.08 -9.65 -15.36
CA PHE A 953 -8.09 -9.30 -16.78
C PHE A 953 -9.15 -8.23 -17.06
N GLY A 954 -8.88 -7.32 -18.00
CA GLY A 954 -9.75 -6.20 -18.33
C GLY A 954 -11.22 -6.57 -18.59
N TRP A 955 -12.09 -5.57 -18.64
CA TRP A 955 -13.53 -5.77 -18.80
C TRP A 955 -13.88 -6.12 -20.27
N ALA A 956 -14.83 -7.05 -20.45
CA ALA A 956 -15.47 -7.34 -21.74
C ALA A 956 -16.96 -7.04 -21.64
N TYR A 957 -17.52 -6.35 -22.63
CA TYR A 957 -18.94 -6.03 -22.66
C TYR A 957 -19.75 -7.16 -23.30
N TRP A 958 -21.00 -7.35 -22.84
CA TRP A 958 -21.75 -8.59 -23.04
C TRP A 958 -22.05 -9.01 -24.47
N THR A 959 -22.64 -8.14 -25.29
CA THR A 959 -22.76 -8.41 -26.72
C THR A 959 -22.43 -7.15 -27.52
N LEU A 960 -21.80 -7.31 -28.69
CA LEU A 960 -21.64 -6.20 -29.63
C LEU A 960 -23.00 -5.84 -30.26
N ASN A 961 -23.74 -6.85 -30.71
CA ASN A 961 -25.05 -6.76 -31.36
C ASN A 961 -26.05 -7.69 -30.68
N HIS A 962 -27.23 -7.18 -30.33
CA HIS A 962 -28.35 -7.92 -29.74
C HIS A 962 -29.67 -7.37 -30.27
N TYR A 963 -30.72 -8.20 -30.31
CA TYR A 963 -32.03 -7.78 -30.83
C TYR A 963 -32.71 -6.76 -29.91
N GLU A 964 -32.49 -6.88 -28.61
CA GLU A 964 -32.81 -5.86 -27.62
C GLU A 964 -31.68 -4.83 -27.54
N SER A 965 -32.00 -3.59 -27.89
CA SER A 965 -31.06 -2.46 -27.99
C SER A 965 -30.24 -2.21 -26.72
N HIS A 966 -30.79 -2.52 -25.55
CA HIS A 966 -30.15 -2.32 -24.25
C HIS A 966 -29.16 -3.44 -23.86
N TRP A 967 -28.92 -4.41 -24.74
CA TRP A 967 -27.84 -5.39 -24.58
C TRP A 967 -26.73 -5.22 -25.63
N SER A 968 -26.95 -4.40 -26.67
CA SER A 968 -25.99 -4.15 -27.76
C SER A 968 -25.04 -3.00 -27.43
N LEU A 969 -23.75 -3.30 -27.31
CA LEU A 969 -22.70 -2.28 -27.15
C LEU A 969 -22.70 -1.28 -28.30
N LYS A 970 -22.80 -1.79 -29.53
CA LYS A 970 -22.76 -0.97 -30.73
C LYS A 970 -23.90 0.04 -30.72
N TRP A 971 -25.12 -0.41 -30.43
CA TRP A 971 -26.26 0.48 -30.28
C TRP A 971 -26.06 1.50 -29.15
N MET A 972 -25.51 1.09 -28.01
CA MET A 972 -25.26 2.00 -26.89
C MET A 972 -24.21 3.07 -27.19
N ILE A 973 -23.16 2.74 -27.94
CA ILE A 973 -22.14 3.70 -28.39
C ILE A 973 -22.73 4.64 -29.44
N ASP A 974 -23.38 4.08 -30.46
CA ASP A 974 -23.97 4.86 -31.57
C ASP A 974 -25.05 5.84 -31.08
N ASN A 975 -25.71 5.54 -29.95
CA ASN A 975 -26.75 6.38 -29.33
C ASN A 975 -26.26 7.15 -28.08
N GLY A 976 -24.95 7.14 -27.79
CA GLY A 976 -24.35 7.97 -26.74
C GLY A 976 -24.67 7.57 -25.29
N PHE A 977 -25.16 6.35 -25.06
CA PHE A 977 -25.38 5.79 -23.72
C PHE A 977 -24.06 5.39 -23.04
N ILE A 978 -23.05 5.02 -23.84
CA ILE A 978 -21.71 4.66 -23.37
C ILE A 978 -20.68 5.45 -24.20
N SER A 979 -19.70 6.05 -23.53
CA SER A 979 -18.52 6.65 -24.16
C SER A 979 -17.29 5.85 -23.73
N LEU A 980 -16.55 5.31 -24.70
CA LEU A 980 -15.33 4.51 -24.50
C LEU A 980 -14.04 5.31 -24.71
#